data_AF-A0AAD4JP94-F1
#
_entry.id   AF-A0AAD4JP94-F1
#
_cell.length_a   1.000
_cell.length_b   1.000
_cell.length_c   1.000
_cell.angle_alpha   90.00
_cell.angle_beta   90.00
_cell.angle_gamma   90.00
#
_symmetry.space_group_name_H-M   'P 1'
#
loop_
_entity.id
_entity.type
_entity.pdbx_description
1 polymer ?
#
loop_
_entity_poly.entity_id
_entity_poly.type
_entity_poly.pdbx_seq_one_letter_code
_entity_poly.pdbx_strand_id
1 'polypeptide(L)'
;MDSTMADNIAEGNRHIVCQYKDNIATFGIWINRNPLNFSLPLILLQLATISFSSLLIEVFLRPLGQSSIVAQILGGIMFGPSVLGHDGLMGHSLFPARSIVTLETAAVFGIMFFLFAIGVRTDTKMMVRPQKQALVLGFSAMFFTLILSMSLALIMKAYISMDSSLAKALPFLGAAQCLTAFSNVSCLLMELKMASSDLGRIASSTAMFTDFIGMLMFVVMAAVVQSGFELKKALQTLGSSFLFLSVMAYIIRPIILKIVKRIPIGKPLGDNYVFLCFTSILVTGFITETIGQHFLLGPLVLGFIVPDGPPLGAPMVAKLDLPVGKFLYPTFLTTSGIKTNIFKINLRSFWIIGFLIFSACLTKIVSIVLASRFLDIEFYDSVVIGLILNARGICELLLFNLWRDGGVCMYVCLSQTREFLFLFQNLINLSPPQVLTDQEFALSVISVVGVTAVITPLIKLLYDPSKRIIPHKRRTIQHAKRDAELRIMICIHNQENVPSMINLLEASHATELSPIAVIAVVLEEVIGRITNMLVSHQSTRTLDPNSSRSGHIVSALRQYELYNQTCVTIQPFSAVSHLQTVHDDIYRLAMDQSATIVILPFHKHWEIDGSIGSTNKAIQTMNIKVLENAPCSVGILVDRGILTGSLSILTNQFVYRAAVIYIGGPDDAESLCYGARLAGHDNVTLTVIRFLLYGCDSARERKQDNCLIDEVRHQNVENQNFVYQEQVVKDGVGLAASLRALENCFDLMIVGRNHQSSQILMGLGAWSECPELGVVGDILAAPDFGSTASVLVVQQQRFRGENKLMNRMMKPGRDKLHPYCLPTHATMSSPSKKYLKIGIIGFGAFAQFLVKTMMRQGHTVRATSRSDYTDLCNQLGVSFFRDTSEFLESDNDVILLSTSILSLSQVVEELPLNCLKQPTLFVDVLSVKEYPRDLMLRALPHDSDVLCTHPMFGPESGKDGWNDLSFMFDKVRIRNEATCSTFLQIFATEGCKMMEMSCEEHDKLSARSQFLTHTIGRVLAEMEVEPTPIDTKGFQKLVQVKESTSRDSFDLFSGLFVHNRFAKQQLRNLELAFDSIKQQLVKRNEELEQS
;
A
#
# COMPACT_ATOMS: atom_id res chain seq x y z
N MET A 1 -7.91 -16.64 -62.35
CA MET A 1 -7.72 -15.18 -62.53
C MET A 1 -7.46 -14.62 -61.14
N ASP A 2 -6.19 -14.57 -60.76
CA ASP A 2 -5.72 -14.19 -59.43
C ASP A 2 -5.79 -12.68 -59.25
N SER A 3 -6.68 -12.23 -58.35
CA SER A 3 -6.95 -10.81 -58.10
C SER A 3 -6.44 -10.33 -56.73
N THR A 4 -5.28 -10.83 -56.28
CA THR A 4 -4.77 -10.55 -54.92
C THR A 4 -3.34 -10.03 -54.83
N MET A 5 -2.67 -9.71 -55.95
CA MET A 5 -1.38 -9.02 -55.87
C MET A 5 -1.60 -7.51 -55.81
N ALA A 6 -1.41 -6.95 -54.61
CA ALA A 6 -0.90 -5.60 -54.51
C ALA A 6 0.55 -5.68 -55.02
N ASP A 7 0.79 -5.24 -56.25
CA ASP A 7 2.16 -5.12 -56.75
C ASP A 7 2.87 -4.06 -55.91
N ASN A 8 3.79 -4.52 -55.05
CA ASN A 8 4.74 -3.65 -54.37
C ASN A 8 5.79 -3.27 -55.40
N ILE A 9 5.56 -2.19 -56.14
CA ILE A 9 6.55 -1.64 -57.06
C ILE A 9 7.50 -0.79 -56.21
N ALA A 10 8.71 -1.29 -56.00
CA ALA A 10 9.79 -0.54 -55.38
C ALA A 10 10.46 0.32 -56.45
N GLU A 11 10.13 1.61 -56.50
CA GLU A 11 10.77 2.58 -57.39
C GLU A 11 11.79 3.39 -56.56
N GLY A 12 13.04 2.89 -56.52
CA GLY A 12 14.10 3.47 -55.68
C GLY A 12 13.81 3.32 -54.18
N ASN A 13 13.76 4.43 -53.44
CA ASN A 13 13.43 4.48 -52.00
C ASN A 13 11.92 4.56 -51.71
N ARG A 14 11.04 4.45 -52.71
CA ARG A 14 9.59 4.57 -52.54
C ARG A 14 8.90 3.22 -52.74
N HIS A 15 8.15 2.79 -51.74
CA HIS A 15 7.23 1.66 -51.84
C HIS A 15 5.88 2.18 -52.36
N ILE A 16 5.54 1.83 -53.59
CA ILE A 16 4.23 2.12 -54.17
C ILE A 16 3.35 0.90 -53.96
N VAL A 17 2.26 1.07 -53.21
CA VAL A 17 1.29 0.01 -52.93
C VAL A 17 0.01 0.31 -53.70
N CYS A 18 -0.27 -0.45 -54.76
CA CYS A 18 -1.53 -0.36 -55.48
C CYS A 18 -2.59 -1.23 -54.77
N GLN A 19 -3.70 -0.62 -54.34
CA GLN A 19 -4.77 -1.32 -53.62
C GLN A 19 -6.14 -1.07 -54.26
N TYR A 20 -6.95 -2.14 -54.34
CA TYR A 20 -8.35 -2.07 -54.74
C TYR A 20 -9.20 -1.34 -53.69
N LYS A 21 -10.00 -0.38 -54.16
CA LYS A 21 -10.79 0.56 -53.33
C LYS A 21 -11.91 -0.10 -52.51
N ASP A 22 -12.37 -1.30 -52.88
CA ASP A 22 -13.65 -1.87 -52.41
C ASP A 22 -13.55 -3.00 -51.35
N ASN A 23 -12.38 -3.21 -50.73
CA ASN A 23 -12.17 -4.32 -49.77
C ASN A 23 -12.26 -3.89 -48.28
N ILE A 24 -13.43 -3.40 -47.85
CA ILE A 24 -13.67 -3.02 -46.44
C ILE A 24 -13.97 -4.25 -45.57
N ALA A 25 -14.86 -5.15 -46.00
CA ALA A 25 -15.30 -6.31 -45.23
C ALA A 25 -15.46 -7.58 -46.08
N THR A 26 -15.39 -8.75 -45.44
CA THR A 26 -15.37 -10.07 -46.09
C THR A 26 -16.73 -10.79 -46.04
N PHE A 27 -17.01 -11.63 -47.03
CA PHE A 27 -17.85 -12.81 -46.84
C PHE A 27 -16.94 -13.98 -46.40
N GLY A 28 -17.34 -14.71 -45.35
CA GLY A 28 -16.47 -15.45 -44.41
C GLY A 28 -15.47 -16.48 -44.98
N ILE A 29 -14.60 -16.99 -44.07
CA ILE A 29 -13.48 -17.92 -44.35
C ILE A 29 -13.92 -19.16 -45.15
N TRP A 30 -15.15 -19.62 -44.91
CA TRP A 30 -15.77 -20.78 -45.57
C TRP A 30 -16.02 -20.59 -47.08
N ILE A 31 -15.88 -19.37 -47.61
CA ILE A 31 -15.99 -19.03 -49.05
C ILE A 31 -14.58 -18.89 -49.66
N ASN A 32 -13.55 -19.47 -49.02
CA ASN A 32 -12.16 -19.47 -49.49
C ASN A 32 -11.55 -18.06 -49.68
N ARG A 33 -12.05 -17.06 -48.94
CA ARG A 33 -11.49 -15.70 -48.88
C ARG A 33 -10.73 -15.48 -47.58
N ASN A 34 -9.47 -15.03 -47.68
CA ASN A 34 -8.67 -14.70 -46.51
C ASN A 34 -9.12 -13.34 -45.91
N PRO A 35 -9.55 -13.28 -44.63
CA PRO A 35 -10.00 -12.05 -44.01
C PRO A 35 -8.91 -10.99 -43.83
N LEU A 36 -7.64 -11.41 -43.78
CA LEU A 36 -6.49 -10.50 -43.66
C LEU A 36 -6.24 -9.65 -44.91
N ASN A 37 -6.95 -9.94 -46.01
CA ASN A 37 -6.92 -9.12 -47.22
C ASN A 37 -7.80 -7.86 -47.17
N PHE A 38 -8.64 -7.74 -46.14
CA PHE A 38 -9.61 -6.67 -46.00
C PHE A 38 -9.26 -5.79 -44.80
N SER A 39 -9.52 -4.49 -44.89
CA SER A 39 -9.03 -3.52 -43.91
C SER A 39 -9.67 -3.69 -42.52
N LEU A 40 -10.98 -3.97 -42.44
CA LEU A 40 -11.68 -4.06 -41.15
C LEU A 40 -11.35 -5.33 -40.33
N PRO A 41 -11.40 -6.55 -40.88
CA PRO A 41 -11.00 -7.75 -40.12
C PRO A 41 -9.53 -7.70 -39.69
N LEU A 42 -8.67 -7.13 -40.53
CA LEU A 42 -7.25 -6.97 -40.23
C LEU A 42 -7.02 -6.01 -39.06
N ILE A 43 -7.64 -4.81 -39.05
CA ILE A 43 -7.45 -3.86 -37.94
C ILE A 43 -8.01 -4.40 -36.62
N LEU A 44 -9.12 -5.15 -36.65
CA LEU A 44 -9.67 -5.80 -35.45
C LEU A 44 -8.68 -6.82 -34.87
N LEU A 45 -8.07 -7.64 -35.74
CA LEU A 45 -7.05 -8.59 -35.31
C LEU A 45 -5.77 -7.89 -34.82
N GLN A 46 -5.35 -6.82 -35.49
CA GLN A 46 -4.19 -6.01 -35.07
C GLN A 46 -4.43 -5.39 -33.69
N LEU A 47 -5.57 -4.74 -33.44
CA LEU A 47 -5.87 -4.16 -32.14
C LEU A 47 -5.92 -5.24 -31.05
N ALA A 48 -6.54 -6.38 -31.32
CA ALA A 48 -6.60 -7.50 -30.38
C ALA A 48 -5.21 -8.07 -30.04
N THR A 49 -4.36 -8.29 -31.06
CA THR A 49 -3.00 -8.82 -30.87
C THR A 49 -2.09 -7.84 -30.15
N ILE A 50 -2.19 -6.54 -30.46
CA ILE A 50 -1.44 -5.47 -29.79
C ILE A 50 -1.81 -5.36 -28.31
N SER A 51 -3.11 -5.32 -27.99
CA SER A 51 -3.55 -5.23 -26.59
C SER A 51 -3.14 -6.47 -25.79
N PHE A 52 -3.27 -7.67 -26.38
CA PHE A 52 -2.90 -8.92 -25.71
C PHE A 52 -1.40 -9.02 -25.44
N SER A 53 -0.55 -8.74 -26.44
CA SER A 53 0.91 -8.81 -26.26
C SER A 53 1.42 -7.76 -25.28
N SER A 54 0.85 -6.55 -25.31
CA SER A 54 1.22 -5.48 -24.38
C SER A 54 0.94 -5.89 -22.94
N LEU A 55 -0.21 -6.53 -22.69
CA LEU A 55 -0.57 -7.05 -21.36
C LEU A 55 0.40 -8.16 -20.92
N LEU A 56 0.73 -9.08 -21.83
CA LEU A 56 1.65 -10.18 -21.56
C LEU A 56 3.04 -9.65 -21.15
N ILE A 57 3.60 -8.72 -21.92
CA ILE A 57 4.91 -8.12 -21.64
C ILE A 57 4.86 -7.31 -20.34
N GLU A 58 3.78 -6.58 -20.08
CA GLU A 58 3.58 -5.85 -18.82
C GLU A 58 3.63 -6.80 -17.61
N VAL A 59 2.96 -7.96 -17.69
CA VAL A 59 2.98 -8.98 -16.62
C VAL A 59 4.40 -9.47 -16.33
N PHE A 60 5.22 -9.70 -17.37
CA PHE A 60 6.62 -10.13 -17.21
C PHE A 60 7.55 -9.03 -16.70
N LEU A 61 7.32 -7.77 -17.07
CA LEU A 61 8.16 -6.64 -16.66
C LEU A 61 7.74 -6.02 -15.32
N ARG A 62 6.53 -6.31 -14.82
CA ARG A 62 6.02 -5.81 -13.54
C ARG A 62 6.88 -6.23 -12.32
N PRO A 63 7.38 -7.48 -12.20
CA PRO A 63 8.31 -7.87 -11.14
C PRO A 63 9.63 -7.08 -11.17
N LEU A 64 10.10 -6.70 -12.36
CA LEU A 64 11.30 -5.87 -12.55
C LEU A 64 11.04 -4.39 -12.23
N GLY A 65 9.79 -4.04 -11.91
CA GLY A 65 9.40 -2.70 -11.50
C GLY A 65 9.44 -1.68 -12.63
N GLN A 66 9.35 -2.12 -13.89
CA GLN A 66 9.36 -1.30 -15.09
C GLN A 66 8.01 -0.64 -15.37
N SER A 67 8.03 0.46 -16.15
CA SER A 67 6.82 1.20 -16.50
C SER A 67 6.02 0.53 -17.61
N SER A 68 4.70 0.75 -17.60
CA SER A 68 3.79 0.22 -18.63
C SER A 68 4.14 0.73 -20.05
N ILE A 69 4.68 1.94 -20.15
CA ILE A 69 5.13 2.56 -21.41
C ILE A 69 6.24 1.72 -22.06
N VAL A 70 7.21 1.26 -21.27
CA VAL A 70 8.33 0.44 -21.76
C VAL A 70 7.82 -0.89 -22.32
N ALA A 71 6.90 -1.54 -21.60
CA ALA A 71 6.29 -2.80 -22.05
C ALA A 71 5.58 -2.66 -23.40
N GLN A 72 4.83 -1.58 -23.60
CA GLN A 72 4.07 -1.33 -24.82
C GLN A 72 4.96 -1.00 -26.02
N ILE A 73 6.02 -0.19 -25.83
CA ILE A 73 6.98 0.10 -26.91
C ILE A 73 7.74 -1.17 -27.30
N LEU A 74 8.17 -1.98 -26.33
CA LEU A 74 8.82 -3.27 -26.59
C LEU A 74 7.89 -4.24 -27.33
N GLY A 75 6.60 -4.25 -27.00
CA GLY A 75 5.58 -4.98 -27.76
C GLY A 75 5.51 -4.55 -29.23
N GLY A 76 5.60 -3.25 -29.50
CA GLY A 76 5.71 -2.73 -30.87
C GLY A 76 6.99 -3.16 -31.59
N ILE A 77 8.14 -3.06 -30.93
CA ILE A 77 9.43 -3.49 -31.49
C ILE A 77 9.42 -4.99 -31.84
N MET A 78 8.76 -5.80 -31.01
CA MET A 78 8.57 -7.23 -31.24
C MET A 78 7.78 -7.51 -32.53
N PHE A 79 6.74 -6.72 -32.83
CA PHE A 79 5.98 -6.83 -34.09
C PHE A 79 6.63 -6.12 -35.28
N GLY A 80 7.59 -5.23 -35.02
CA GLY A 80 8.34 -4.51 -36.05
C GLY A 80 9.29 -5.41 -36.85
N PRO A 81 10.00 -4.82 -37.84
CA PRO A 81 10.97 -5.51 -38.68
C PRO A 81 12.20 -6.03 -37.91
N SER A 82 12.28 -5.72 -36.61
CA SER A 82 13.38 -6.14 -35.73
C SER A 82 13.23 -7.57 -35.21
N VAL A 83 12.00 -8.13 -35.15
CA VAL A 83 11.76 -9.48 -34.64
C VAL A 83 10.77 -10.25 -35.54
N LEU A 84 9.46 -10.19 -35.28
CA LEU A 84 8.44 -10.95 -36.03
C LEU A 84 8.28 -10.47 -37.48
N GLY A 85 8.64 -9.21 -37.75
CA GLY A 85 8.67 -8.66 -39.10
C GLY A 85 9.86 -9.11 -39.95
N HIS A 86 10.83 -9.83 -39.37
CA HIS A 86 12.01 -10.35 -40.07
C HIS A 86 11.70 -11.66 -40.82
N ASP A 87 10.98 -12.57 -40.16
CA ASP A 87 10.45 -13.80 -40.76
C ASP A 87 9.20 -13.46 -41.59
N GLY A 88 9.41 -13.16 -42.88
CA GLY A 88 8.43 -12.49 -43.76
C GLY A 88 7.00 -13.06 -43.86
N LEU A 89 6.70 -14.23 -43.29
CA LEU A 89 5.36 -14.83 -43.30
C LEU A 89 4.38 -14.15 -42.30
N MET A 90 4.75 -13.99 -41.04
CA MET A 90 3.85 -13.40 -40.04
C MET A 90 3.82 -11.87 -40.13
N GLY A 91 4.98 -11.24 -40.33
CA GLY A 91 5.11 -9.79 -40.45
C GLY A 91 4.31 -9.20 -41.61
N HIS A 92 4.47 -9.74 -42.82
CA HIS A 92 3.75 -9.23 -44.00
C HIS A 92 2.26 -9.56 -44.01
N SER A 93 1.85 -10.64 -43.32
CA SER A 93 0.43 -11.01 -43.24
C SER A 93 -0.34 -10.24 -42.16
N LEU A 94 0.26 -10.00 -40.99
CA LEU A 94 -0.41 -9.35 -39.86
C LEU A 94 -0.24 -7.82 -39.86
N PHE A 95 0.90 -7.30 -40.32
CA PHE A 95 1.19 -5.86 -40.39
C PHE A 95 1.64 -5.41 -41.80
N PRO A 96 0.81 -5.58 -42.85
CA PRO A 96 1.16 -5.09 -44.18
C PRO A 96 1.15 -3.56 -44.23
N ALA A 97 2.00 -2.97 -45.09
CA ALA A 97 2.15 -1.52 -45.25
C ALA A 97 0.81 -0.78 -45.45
N ARG A 98 -0.15 -1.39 -46.16
CA ARG A 98 -1.51 -0.84 -46.35
C ARG A 98 -2.29 -0.58 -45.06
N SER A 99 -2.08 -1.43 -44.05
CA SER A 99 -2.84 -1.39 -42.80
C SER A 99 -2.22 -0.47 -41.75
N ILE A 100 -0.94 -0.12 -41.92
CA ILE A 100 -0.22 0.77 -41.01
C ILE A 100 -0.90 2.15 -40.99
N VAL A 101 -1.34 2.67 -42.14
CA VAL A 101 -2.05 3.97 -42.22
C VAL A 101 -3.39 3.94 -41.47
N THR A 102 -4.15 2.85 -41.59
CA THR A 102 -5.42 2.70 -40.85
C THR A 102 -5.19 2.53 -39.35
N LEU A 103 -4.14 1.80 -38.97
CA LEU A 103 -3.73 1.61 -37.58
C LEU A 103 -3.24 2.91 -36.95
N GLU A 104 -2.45 3.69 -37.67
CA GLU A 104 -2.01 5.04 -37.28
C GLU A 104 -3.18 5.98 -37.08
N THR A 105 -4.17 5.95 -37.97
CA THR A 105 -5.38 6.78 -37.82
C THR A 105 -6.12 6.43 -36.52
N ALA A 106 -6.27 5.14 -36.20
CA ALA A 106 -6.87 4.69 -34.94
C ALA A 106 -6.02 5.09 -33.71
N ALA A 107 -4.69 4.97 -33.81
CA ALA A 107 -3.76 5.40 -32.77
C ALA A 107 -3.83 6.90 -32.50
N VAL A 108 -3.94 7.72 -33.55
CA VAL A 108 -4.06 9.18 -33.45
C VAL A 108 -5.34 9.58 -32.70
N PHE A 109 -6.49 8.95 -33.00
CA PHE A 109 -7.71 9.15 -32.20
C PHE A 109 -7.47 8.78 -30.73
N GLY A 110 -6.80 7.67 -30.46
CA GLY A 110 -6.39 7.26 -29.11
C GLY A 110 -5.63 8.34 -28.35
N ILE A 111 -4.62 8.94 -28.98
CA ILE A 111 -3.84 10.03 -28.38
C ILE A 111 -4.68 11.27 -28.15
N MET A 112 -5.60 11.63 -29.06
CA MET A 112 -6.48 12.79 -28.87
C MET A 112 -7.29 12.68 -27.58
N PHE A 113 -7.94 11.53 -27.35
CA PHE A 113 -8.70 11.30 -26.12
C PHE A 113 -7.79 11.21 -24.90
N PHE A 114 -6.58 10.65 -25.05
CA PHE A 114 -5.60 10.54 -23.98
C PHE A 114 -5.08 11.92 -23.53
N LEU A 115 -4.74 12.81 -24.46
CA LEU A 115 -4.30 14.18 -24.16
C LEU A 115 -5.44 15.01 -23.57
N PHE A 116 -6.68 14.84 -24.03
CA PHE A 116 -7.84 15.42 -23.36
C PHE A 116 -7.92 14.95 -21.90
N ALA A 117 -7.84 13.63 -21.66
CA ALA A 117 -7.91 13.08 -20.31
C ALA A 117 -6.77 13.61 -19.41
N ILE A 118 -5.54 13.74 -19.92
CA ILE A 118 -4.44 14.40 -19.20
C ILE A 118 -4.77 15.86 -18.91
N GLY A 119 -5.28 16.60 -19.89
CA GLY A 119 -5.68 17.99 -19.71
C GLY A 119 -6.70 18.16 -18.58
N VAL A 120 -7.71 17.28 -18.51
CA VAL A 120 -8.71 17.27 -17.42
C VAL A 120 -8.06 16.96 -16.08
N ARG A 121 -7.11 16.02 -16.02
CA ARG A 121 -6.41 15.65 -14.77
C ARG A 121 -5.41 16.72 -14.29
N THR A 122 -5.12 17.74 -15.11
CA THR A 122 -4.12 18.76 -14.84
C THR A 122 -4.71 19.95 -14.06
N ASP A 123 -4.11 20.31 -12.92
CA ASP A 123 -4.50 21.52 -12.19
C ASP A 123 -3.97 22.79 -12.89
N THR A 124 -4.83 23.39 -13.70
CA THR A 124 -4.52 24.63 -14.43
C THR A 124 -4.14 25.80 -13.52
N LYS A 125 -4.57 25.82 -12.26
CA LYS A 125 -4.15 26.87 -11.31
C LYS A 125 -2.68 26.74 -10.96
N MET A 126 -2.19 25.52 -10.73
CA MET A 126 -0.77 25.25 -10.48
C MET A 126 0.09 25.54 -11.71
N MET A 127 -0.44 25.31 -12.93
CA MET A 127 0.24 25.62 -14.18
C MET A 127 0.45 27.12 -14.39
N VAL A 128 -0.57 27.95 -14.10
CA VAL A 128 -0.52 29.41 -14.30
C VAL A 128 0.13 30.14 -13.12
N ARG A 129 -0.03 29.62 -11.90
CA ARG A 129 0.54 30.19 -10.67
C ARG A 129 1.37 29.13 -9.93
N PRO A 130 2.52 28.72 -10.49
CA PRO A 130 3.42 27.76 -9.85
C PRO A 130 4.07 28.35 -8.59
N GLN A 131 4.47 27.46 -7.69
CA GLN A 131 5.24 27.84 -6.49
C GLN A 131 6.64 28.33 -6.88
N LYS A 132 7.25 29.18 -6.05
CA LYS A 132 8.61 29.73 -6.28
C LYS A 132 9.64 28.63 -6.53
N GLN A 133 9.55 27.51 -5.79
CA GLN A 133 10.43 26.36 -5.98
C GLN A 133 10.29 25.75 -7.38
N ALA A 134 9.06 25.55 -7.86
CA ALA A 134 8.79 24.99 -9.17
C ALA A 134 9.28 25.88 -10.32
N LEU A 135 9.15 27.21 -10.18
CA LEU A 135 9.67 28.19 -11.14
C LEU A 135 11.19 28.11 -11.29
N VAL A 136 11.91 28.18 -10.16
CA VAL A 136 13.38 28.19 -10.17
C VAL A 136 13.92 26.87 -10.73
N LEU A 137 13.37 25.74 -10.31
CA LEU A 137 13.77 24.41 -10.80
C LEU A 137 13.40 24.20 -12.28
N GLY A 138 12.24 24.69 -12.72
CA GLY A 138 11.79 24.53 -14.11
C GLY A 138 12.62 25.34 -15.09
N PHE A 139 12.86 26.62 -14.78
CA PHE A 139 13.72 27.47 -15.60
C PHE A 139 15.16 26.97 -15.63
N SER A 140 15.72 26.57 -14.48
CA SER A 140 17.09 26.03 -14.45
C SER A 140 17.19 24.76 -15.29
N ALA A 141 16.27 23.81 -15.11
CA ALA A 141 16.26 22.56 -15.85
C ALA A 141 16.13 22.77 -17.36
N MET A 142 15.20 23.61 -17.82
CA MET A 142 15.02 23.88 -19.25
C MET A 142 16.21 24.64 -19.85
N PHE A 143 16.64 25.72 -19.21
CA PHE A 143 17.67 26.62 -19.76
C PHE A 143 19.03 25.94 -19.84
N PHE A 144 19.51 25.34 -18.74
CA PHE A 144 20.81 24.69 -18.72
C PHE A 144 20.84 23.46 -19.62
N THR A 145 19.78 22.64 -19.60
CA THR A 145 19.71 21.45 -20.48
C THR A 145 19.70 21.86 -21.94
N LEU A 146 18.91 22.88 -22.33
CA LEU A 146 18.86 23.35 -23.71
C LEU A 146 20.23 23.87 -24.19
N ILE A 147 20.86 24.78 -23.44
CA ILE A 147 22.13 25.39 -23.86
C ILE A 147 23.23 24.34 -23.92
N LEU A 148 23.44 23.56 -22.86
CA LEU A 148 24.56 22.62 -22.80
C LEU A 148 24.38 21.45 -23.78
N SER A 149 23.16 20.93 -23.97
CA SER A 149 22.91 19.88 -24.96
C SER A 149 23.06 20.38 -26.39
N MET A 150 22.61 21.59 -26.70
CA MET A 150 22.78 22.20 -28.02
C MET A 150 24.24 22.53 -28.31
N SER A 151 24.95 23.12 -27.36
CA SER A 151 26.39 23.38 -27.48
C SER A 151 27.15 22.08 -27.70
N LEU A 152 26.85 21.02 -26.94
CA LEU A 152 27.47 19.72 -27.12
C LEU A 152 27.16 19.12 -28.49
N ALA A 153 25.91 19.20 -28.97
CA ALA A 153 25.54 18.72 -30.30
C ALA A 153 26.30 19.47 -31.42
N LEU A 154 26.49 20.79 -31.29
CA LEU A 154 27.26 21.59 -32.25
C LEU A 154 28.77 21.28 -32.21
N ILE A 155 29.33 21.07 -31.01
CA ILE A 155 30.74 20.66 -30.83
C ILE A 155 30.94 19.27 -31.43
N MET A 156 30.08 18.30 -31.11
CA MET A 156 30.16 16.96 -31.67
C MET A 156 30.08 17.01 -33.21
N LYS A 157 29.18 17.82 -33.76
CA LYS A 157 29.07 18.04 -35.21
C LYS A 157 30.36 18.60 -35.84
N ALA A 158 31.11 19.44 -35.11
CA ALA A 158 32.34 20.05 -35.61
C ALA A 158 33.56 19.12 -35.52
N TYR A 159 33.67 18.31 -34.46
CA TYR A 159 34.88 17.52 -34.17
C TYR A 159 34.76 16.02 -34.47
N ILE A 160 33.55 15.47 -34.54
CA ILE A 160 33.34 14.03 -34.73
C ILE A 160 32.87 13.77 -36.16
N SER A 161 33.57 12.88 -36.86
CA SER A 161 33.13 12.40 -38.18
C SER A 161 31.81 11.63 -38.07
N MET A 162 30.77 12.13 -38.74
CA MET A 162 29.42 11.56 -38.70
C MET A 162 28.72 11.71 -40.06
N ASP A 163 27.71 10.88 -40.29
CA ASP A 163 26.92 10.91 -41.52
C ASP A 163 26.18 12.24 -41.66
N SER A 164 25.97 12.69 -42.91
CA SER A 164 25.33 13.99 -43.18
C SER A 164 23.90 14.09 -42.62
N SER A 165 23.16 12.98 -42.60
CA SER A 165 21.83 12.93 -41.98
C SER A 165 21.92 13.13 -40.46
N LEU A 166 22.86 12.42 -39.81
CA LEU A 166 23.06 12.49 -38.37
C LEU A 166 23.51 13.89 -37.94
N ALA A 167 24.41 14.52 -38.71
CA ALA A 167 24.85 15.90 -38.48
C ALA A 167 23.72 16.94 -38.56
N LYS A 168 22.66 16.65 -39.32
CA LYS A 168 21.45 17.49 -39.40
C LYS A 168 20.49 17.21 -38.24
N ALA A 169 20.30 15.94 -37.87
CA ALA A 169 19.39 15.54 -36.79
C ALA A 169 19.91 15.86 -35.38
N LEU A 170 21.23 15.84 -35.16
CA LEU A 170 21.84 15.92 -33.82
C LEU A 170 21.43 17.15 -33.00
N PRO A 171 21.36 18.39 -33.55
CA PRO A 171 20.88 19.55 -32.80
C PRO A 171 19.40 19.44 -32.41
N PHE A 172 18.55 18.88 -33.27
CA PHE A 172 17.14 18.66 -32.93
C PHE A 172 16.98 17.65 -31.81
N LEU A 173 17.76 16.56 -31.84
CA LEU A 173 17.80 15.56 -30.77
C LEU A 173 18.31 16.14 -29.45
N GLY A 174 19.30 17.05 -29.49
CA GLY A 174 19.76 17.81 -28.33
C GLY A 174 18.68 18.74 -27.77
N ALA A 175 18.07 19.56 -28.62
CA ALA A 175 16.98 20.46 -28.24
C ALA A 175 15.80 19.71 -27.62
N ALA A 176 15.43 18.54 -28.14
CA ALA A 176 14.36 17.72 -27.58
C ALA A 176 14.63 17.30 -26.12
N GLN A 177 15.89 17.27 -25.67
CA GLN A 177 16.21 16.83 -24.32
C GLN A 177 15.73 17.80 -23.23
N CYS A 178 15.52 19.09 -23.54
CA CYS A 178 15.03 20.07 -22.57
C CYS A 178 13.56 19.84 -22.19
N LEU A 179 12.80 19.16 -23.06
CA LEU A 179 11.38 18.89 -22.84
C LEU A 179 11.20 17.98 -21.61
N THR A 180 10.20 18.33 -20.81
CA THR A 180 9.79 17.58 -19.62
C THR A 180 8.28 17.58 -19.57
N ALA A 181 7.66 16.53 -20.11
CA ALA A 181 6.22 16.44 -20.18
C ALA A 181 5.62 16.05 -18.83
N PHE A 182 4.62 16.80 -18.38
CA PHE A 182 3.91 16.50 -17.14
C PHE A 182 3.26 15.11 -17.17
N SER A 183 2.73 14.70 -18.33
CA SER A 183 2.10 13.39 -18.52
C SER A 183 3.03 12.23 -18.16
N ASN A 184 4.30 12.28 -18.57
CA ASN A 184 5.30 11.25 -18.28
C ASN A 184 5.67 11.24 -16.79
N VAL A 185 5.94 12.42 -16.23
CA VAL A 185 6.32 12.58 -14.82
C VAL A 185 5.19 12.11 -13.90
N SER A 186 3.95 12.49 -14.20
CA SER A 186 2.76 12.09 -13.47
C SER A 186 2.54 10.58 -13.52
N CYS A 187 2.66 9.98 -14.70
CA CYS A 187 2.56 8.53 -14.87
C CYS A 187 3.62 7.78 -14.05
N LEU A 188 4.88 8.21 -14.12
CA LEU A 188 5.98 7.64 -13.33
C LEU A 188 5.73 7.77 -11.82
N LEU A 189 5.29 8.94 -11.35
CA LEU A 189 5.01 9.17 -9.93
C LEU A 189 3.84 8.34 -9.41
N MET A 190 2.81 8.09 -10.24
CA MET A 190 1.71 7.19 -9.90
C MET A 190 2.18 5.73 -9.82
N GLU A 191 2.96 5.27 -10.79
CA GLU A 191 3.51 3.91 -10.80
C GLU A 191 4.47 3.65 -9.62
N LEU A 192 5.25 4.66 -9.22
CA LEU A 192 6.12 4.61 -8.05
C LEU A 192 5.40 4.83 -6.71
N LYS A 193 4.10 5.13 -6.72
CA LYS A 193 3.32 5.51 -5.53
C LYS A 193 3.91 6.72 -4.77
N MET A 194 4.55 7.62 -5.50
CA MET A 194 5.19 8.84 -4.97
C MET A 194 4.44 10.13 -5.31
N ALA A 195 3.33 10.05 -6.05
CA ALA A 195 2.57 11.22 -6.50
C ALA A 195 2.10 12.15 -5.36
N SER A 196 1.81 11.60 -4.18
CA SER A 196 1.38 12.37 -3.01
C SER A 196 2.53 12.98 -2.20
N SER A 197 3.78 12.56 -2.44
CA SER A 197 4.95 13.02 -1.67
C SER A 197 5.31 14.48 -1.97
N ASP A 198 6.03 15.15 -1.07
CA ASP A 198 6.54 16.51 -1.30
C ASP A 198 7.38 16.62 -2.57
N LEU A 199 8.27 15.64 -2.77
CA LEU A 199 9.08 15.54 -3.99
C LEU A 199 8.21 15.33 -5.23
N GLY A 200 7.17 14.50 -5.13
CA GLY A 200 6.20 14.27 -6.19
C GLY A 200 5.41 15.53 -6.55
N ARG A 201 5.00 16.32 -5.56
CA ARG A 201 4.31 17.60 -5.76
C ARG A 201 5.21 18.65 -6.39
N ILE A 202 6.45 18.79 -5.91
CA ILE A 202 7.44 19.70 -6.48
C ILE A 202 7.74 19.30 -7.93
N ALA A 203 8.06 18.03 -8.17
CA ALA A 203 8.39 17.52 -9.51
C ALA A 203 7.20 17.66 -10.49
N SER A 204 5.98 17.36 -10.05
CA SER A 204 4.76 17.54 -10.86
C SER A 204 4.55 19.02 -11.23
N SER A 205 4.63 19.91 -10.25
CA SER A 205 4.48 21.36 -10.45
C SER A 205 5.55 21.93 -11.38
N THR A 206 6.81 21.50 -11.21
CA THR A 206 7.91 21.84 -12.11
C THR A 206 7.65 21.35 -13.53
N ALA A 207 7.25 20.08 -13.70
CA ALA A 207 6.98 19.50 -15.02
C ALA A 207 5.82 20.22 -15.72
N MET A 208 4.72 20.53 -15.01
CA MET A 208 3.59 21.29 -15.56
C MET A 208 4.01 22.67 -16.07
N PHE A 209 4.84 23.37 -15.28
CA PHE A 209 5.35 24.69 -15.69
C PHE A 209 6.24 24.60 -16.92
N THR A 210 7.15 23.61 -16.97
CA THR A 210 8.02 23.40 -18.13
C THR A 210 7.23 22.98 -19.38
N ASP A 211 6.17 22.19 -19.20
CA ASP A 211 5.28 21.76 -20.28
C ASP A 211 4.49 22.95 -20.84
N PHE A 212 4.03 23.87 -19.98
CA PHE A 212 3.40 25.13 -20.40
C PHE A 212 4.32 26.00 -21.27
N ILE A 213 5.58 26.19 -20.84
CA ILE A 213 6.58 26.91 -21.64
C ILE A 213 6.86 26.15 -22.94
N GLY A 214 6.98 24.83 -22.89
CA GLY A 214 7.21 23.98 -24.06
C GLY A 214 6.09 24.10 -25.10
N MET A 215 4.83 24.08 -24.66
CA MET A 215 3.67 24.29 -25.54
C MET A 215 3.67 25.68 -26.17
N LEU A 216 3.99 26.73 -25.40
CA LEU A 216 4.10 28.09 -25.94
C LEU A 216 5.19 28.18 -27.01
N MET A 217 6.37 27.60 -26.74
CA MET A 217 7.46 27.52 -27.70
C MET A 217 7.09 26.73 -28.96
N PHE A 218 6.34 25.63 -28.80
CA PHE A 218 5.86 24.82 -29.93
C PHE A 218 4.89 25.59 -30.82
N VAL A 219 3.91 26.31 -30.23
CA VAL A 219 2.94 27.14 -30.98
C VAL A 219 3.65 28.23 -31.79
N VAL A 220 4.63 28.90 -31.17
CA VAL A 220 5.43 29.94 -31.84
C VAL A 220 6.26 29.34 -32.97
N MET A 221 6.96 28.23 -32.72
CA MET A 221 7.78 27.57 -33.73
C MET A 221 6.94 27.05 -34.90
N ALA A 222 5.78 26.44 -34.63
CA ALA A 222 4.85 25.99 -35.65
C ALA A 222 4.37 27.17 -36.52
N ALA A 223 4.00 28.29 -35.90
CA ALA A 223 3.57 29.48 -36.62
C ALA A 223 4.68 30.07 -37.51
N VAL A 224 5.94 30.07 -37.05
CA VAL A 224 7.09 30.57 -37.82
C VAL A 224 7.43 29.65 -38.99
N VAL A 225 7.40 28.33 -38.78
CA VAL A 225 7.71 27.39 -39.87
C VAL A 225 6.59 27.38 -40.91
N GLN A 226 5.33 27.37 -40.48
CA GLN A 226 4.19 27.36 -41.39
C GLN A 226 4.08 28.67 -42.21
N SER A 227 4.51 29.80 -41.64
CA SER A 227 4.53 31.06 -42.36
C SER A 227 5.63 31.15 -43.41
N GLY A 228 6.51 30.14 -43.52
CA GLY A 228 7.70 30.22 -44.36
C GLY A 228 8.64 31.35 -43.93
N PHE A 229 8.69 31.66 -42.63
CA PHE A 229 9.40 32.79 -42.04
C PHE A 229 8.87 34.19 -42.47
N GLU A 230 7.69 34.27 -43.08
CA GLU A 230 7.04 35.55 -43.34
C GLU A 230 6.35 36.11 -42.09
N LEU A 231 6.74 37.31 -41.66
CA LEU A 231 6.24 37.92 -40.42
C LEU A 231 4.73 38.16 -40.42
N LYS A 232 4.14 38.59 -41.54
CA LYS A 232 2.70 38.87 -41.63
C LYS A 232 1.85 37.60 -41.45
N LYS A 233 2.21 36.52 -42.15
CA LYS A 233 1.53 35.21 -42.03
C LYS A 233 1.76 34.58 -40.64
N ALA A 234 2.96 34.74 -40.08
CA ALA A 234 3.25 34.29 -38.71
C ALA A 234 2.35 35.00 -37.70
N LEU A 235 2.23 36.33 -37.79
CA LEU A 235 1.41 37.11 -36.88
C LEU A 235 -0.09 36.81 -37.04
N GLN A 236 -0.55 36.54 -38.26
CA GLN A 236 -1.92 36.08 -38.53
C GLN A 236 -2.21 34.70 -37.90
N THR A 237 -1.27 33.77 -38.00
CA THR A 237 -1.38 32.42 -37.42
C THR A 237 -1.34 32.46 -35.88
N LEU A 238 -0.48 33.31 -35.31
CA LEU A 238 -0.45 33.57 -33.88
C LEU A 238 -1.73 34.26 -33.39
N GLY A 239 -2.24 35.24 -34.14
CA GLY A 239 -3.48 35.95 -33.83
C GLY A 239 -4.70 35.03 -33.82
N SER A 240 -4.81 34.13 -34.80
CA SER A 240 -5.87 33.11 -34.85
C SER A 240 -5.75 32.08 -33.72
N SER A 241 -4.53 31.68 -33.36
CA SER A 241 -4.27 30.82 -32.19
C SER A 241 -4.68 31.50 -30.87
N PHE A 242 -4.37 32.79 -30.71
CA PHE A 242 -4.78 33.58 -29.54
C PHE A 242 -6.30 33.78 -29.47
N LEU A 243 -6.95 34.00 -30.61
CA LEU A 243 -8.41 34.08 -30.70
C LEU A 243 -9.08 32.78 -30.25
N PHE A 244 -8.55 31.63 -30.69
CA PHE A 244 -9.04 30.32 -30.25
C PHE A 244 -8.94 30.14 -28.72
N LEU A 245 -7.78 30.46 -28.13
CA LEU A 245 -7.60 30.41 -26.66
C LEU A 245 -8.55 31.36 -25.93
N SER A 246 -8.80 32.55 -26.49
CA SER A 246 -9.73 33.53 -25.92
C SER A 246 -11.17 33.02 -25.95
N VAL A 247 -11.64 32.47 -27.07
CA VAL A 247 -12.97 31.85 -27.21
C VAL A 247 -13.12 30.71 -26.20
N MET A 248 -12.11 29.87 -26.09
CA MET A 248 -12.07 28.77 -25.13
C MET A 248 -12.20 29.24 -23.67
N ALA A 249 -11.43 30.26 -23.28
CA ALA A 249 -11.41 30.79 -21.92
C ALA A 249 -12.66 31.60 -21.55
N TYR A 250 -13.21 32.40 -22.46
CA TYR A 250 -14.29 33.34 -22.18
C TYR A 250 -15.69 32.87 -22.61
N ILE A 251 -15.81 31.91 -23.54
CA ILE A 251 -17.11 31.39 -24.01
C ILE A 251 -17.32 29.95 -23.56
N ILE A 252 -16.39 29.04 -23.87
CA ILE A 252 -16.57 27.61 -23.58
C ILE A 252 -16.47 27.31 -22.08
N ARG A 253 -15.50 27.89 -21.38
CA ARG A 253 -15.35 27.73 -19.93
C ARG A 253 -16.61 28.07 -19.12
N PRO A 254 -17.25 29.25 -19.27
CA PRO A 254 -18.46 29.54 -18.51
C PRO A 254 -19.64 28.64 -18.88
N ILE A 255 -19.74 28.15 -20.13
CA ILE A 255 -20.75 27.16 -20.53
C ILE A 255 -20.54 25.86 -19.75
N ILE A 256 -19.31 25.35 -19.68
CA ILE A 256 -18.98 24.14 -18.92
C ILE A 256 -19.30 24.33 -17.43
N LEU A 257 -18.92 25.47 -16.84
CA LEU A 257 -19.22 25.76 -15.44
C LEU A 257 -20.73 25.85 -15.16
N LYS A 258 -21.54 26.36 -16.10
CA LYS A 258 -23.01 26.33 -16.00
C LYS A 258 -23.56 24.91 -16.07
N ILE A 259 -23.00 24.06 -16.93
CA ILE A 259 -23.39 22.65 -17.03
C ILE A 259 -23.08 21.92 -15.72
N VAL A 260 -21.87 22.10 -15.18
CA VAL A 260 -21.41 21.50 -13.92
C VAL A 260 -22.37 21.82 -12.76
N LYS A 261 -22.85 23.06 -12.66
CA LYS A 261 -23.82 23.47 -11.62
C LYS A 261 -25.19 22.79 -11.73
N ARG A 262 -25.54 22.21 -12.89
CA ARG A 262 -26.82 21.52 -13.11
C ARG A 262 -26.76 20.02 -12.82
N ILE A 263 -25.56 19.45 -12.68
CA ILE A 263 -25.38 18.01 -12.46
C ILE A 263 -25.44 17.74 -10.94
N PRO A 264 -26.38 16.92 -10.44
CA PRO A 264 -26.45 16.56 -9.03
C PRO A 264 -25.23 15.73 -8.61
N ILE A 265 -24.63 16.07 -7.47
CA ILE A 265 -23.44 15.39 -6.93
C ILE A 265 -23.81 13.95 -6.53
N GLY A 266 -23.04 12.96 -7.01
CA GLY A 266 -23.21 11.55 -6.64
C GLY A 266 -24.09 10.69 -7.58
N LYS A 267 -24.76 11.29 -8.58
CA LYS A 267 -25.49 10.52 -9.61
C LYS A 267 -24.60 10.20 -10.82
N PRO A 268 -24.83 9.06 -11.53
CA PRO A 268 -24.11 8.76 -12.75
C PRO A 268 -24.35 9.86 -13.78
N LEU A 269 -23.29 10.20 -14.51
CA LEU A 269 -23.33 11.27 -15.49
C LEU A 269 -24.16 10.85 -16.70
N GLY A 270 -25.15 11.67 -17.07
CA GLY A 270 -26.09 11.35 -18.15
C GLY A 270 -25.39 11.21 -19.51
N ASP A 271 -25.80 10.22 -20.30
CA ASP A 271 -25.15 9.84 -21.57
C ASP A 271 -25.01 10.99 -22.57
N ASN A 272 -25.96 11.94 -22.56
CA ASN A 272 -25.93 13.14 -23.40
C ASN A 272 -24.66 13.99 -23.18
N TYR A 273 -24.17 14.07 -21.93
CA TYR A 273 -22.96 14.83 -21.61
C TYR A 273 -21.70 14.11 -22.07
N VAL A 274 -21.68 12.78 -22.04
CA VAL A 274 -20.57 11.97 -22.60
C VAL A 274 -20.50 12.16 -24.11
N PHE A 275 -21.64 12.06 -24.80
CA PHE A 275 -21.73 12.28 -26.25
C PHE A 275 -21.26 13.68 -26.66
N LEU A 276 -21.70 14.71 -25.94
CA LEU A 276 -21.28 16.10 -26.17
C LEU A 276 -19.76 16.26 -25.98
N CYS A 277 -19.18 15.60 -24.98
CA CYS A 277 -17.75 15.62 -24.74
C CYS A 277 -16.94 14.96 -25.86
N PHE A 278 -17.36 13.79 -26.34
CA PHE A 278 -16.64 13.11 -27.42
C PHE A 278 -16.69 13.92 -28.71
N THR A 279 -17.85 14.51 -29.00
CA THR A 279 -18.02 15.37 -30.17
C THR A 279 -17.17 16.63 -30.07
N SER A 280 -17.09 17.27 -28.89
CA SER A 280 -16.26 18.48 -28.72
C SER A 280 -14.77 18.20 -28.84
N ILE A 281 -14.27 17.02 -28.42
CA ILE A 281 -12.88 16.60 -28.65
C ILE A 281 -12.55 16.58 -30.16
N LEU A 282 -13.44 16.01 -30.98
CA LEU A 282 -13.24 15.95 -32.44
C LEU A 282 -13.28 17.34 -33.08
N VAL A 283 -14.27 18.17 -32.71
CA VAL A 283 -14.44 19.53 -33.25
C VAL A 283 -13.23 20.41 -32.90
N THR A 284 -12.74 20.31 -31.67
CA THR A 284 -11.59 21.14 -31.24
C THR A 284 -10.30 20.75 -31.93
N GLY A 285 -10.07 19.45 -32.17
CA GLY A 285 -8.93 19.00 -32.97
C GLY A 285 -8.97 19.51 -34.40
N PHE A 286 -10.14 19.42 -35.05
CA PHE A 286 -10.36 19.97 -36.39
C PHE A 286 -10.09 21.48 -36.44
N ILE A 287 -10.64 22.27 -35.50
CA ILE A 287 -10.42 23.72 -35.46
C ILE A 287 -8.93 24.04 -35.31
N THR A 288 -8.20 23.36 -34.43
CA THR A 288 -6.76 23.63 -34.27
C THR A 288 -5.96 23.36 -35.53
N GLU A 289 -6.28 22.29 -36.27
CA GLU A 289 -5.65 22.00 -37.57
C GLU A 289 -5.96 23.09 -38.60
N THR A 290 -7.21 23.57 -38.66
CA THR A 290 -7.58 24.67 -39.58
C THR A 290 -6.89 25.99 -39.28
N ILE A 291 -6.50 26.23 -38.02
CA ILE A 291 -5.71 27.40 -37.61
C ILE A 291 -4.24 27.25 -38.01
N GLY A 292 -3.79 26.02 -38.33
CA GLY A 292 -2.40 25.71 -38.65
C GLY A 292 -1.58 25.21 -37.46
N GLN A 293 -2.23 24.96 -36.32
CA GLN A 293 -1.63 24.29 -35.18
C GLN A 293 -1.89 22.79 -35.25
N HIS A 294 -1.05 21.98 -34.62
CA HIS A 294 -1.25 20.53 -34.62
C HIS A 294 -2.59 20.14 -33.97
N PHE A 295 -3.41 19.30 -34.64
CA PHE A 295 -4.74 18.88 -34.18
C PHE A 295 -4.82 18.31 -32.75
N LEU A 296 -3.69 17.89 -32.16
CA LEU A 296 -3.62 17.40 -30.77
C LEU A 296 -3.73 18.52 -29.71
N LEU A 297 -3.41 19.76 -30.09
CA LEU A 297 -3.45 20.91 -29.18
C LEU A 297 -4.88 21.25 -28.75
N GLY A 298 -5.86 21.08 -29.63
CA GLY A 298 -7.28 21.39 -29.37
C GLY A 298 -7.87 20.57 -28.22
N PRO A 299 -7.85 19.22 -28.30
CA PRO A 299 -8.29 18.34 -27.22
C PRO A 299 -7.60 18.60 -25.88
N LEU A 300 -6.29 18.92 -25.90
CA LEU A 300 -5.53 19.25 -24.69
C LEU A 300 -6.03 20.56 -24.04
N VAL A 301 -6.20 21.62 -24.84
CA VAL A 301 -6.76 22.90 -24.39
C VAL A 301 -8.18 22.73 -23.85
N LEU A 302 -9.01 21.93 -24.52
CA LEU A 302 -10.35 21.59 -24.03
C LEU A 302 -10.28 20.90 -22.65
N GLY A 303 -9.34 19.96 -22.48
CA GLY A 303 -9.10 19.28 -21.20
C GLY A 303 -8.77 20.26 -20.08
N PHE A 304 -7.89 21.24 -20.31
CA PHE A 304 -7.53 22.27 -19.31
C PHE A 304 -8.73 23.13 -18.86
N ILE A 305 -9.74 23.30 -19.71
CA ILE A 305 -10.92 24.11 -19.40
C ILE A 305 -11.91 23.33 -18.54
N VAL A 306 -12.03 22.02 -18.77
CA VAL A 306 -12.91 21.13 -18.01
C VAL A 306 -12.35 20.98 -16.59
N PRO A 307 -13.16 21.22 -15.54
CA PRO A 307 -12.71 21.06 -14.17
C PRO A 307 -12.40 19.59 -13.88
N ASP A 308 -11.26 19.35 -13.23
CA ASP A 308 -10.69 18.04 -12.90
C ASP A 308 -11.58 17.16 -12.00
N GLY A 309 -12.34 17.78 -11.09
CA GLY A 309 -13.14 17.09 -10.07
C GLY A 309 -14.58 16.73 -10.46
N PRO A 310 -15.31 16.06 -9.55
CA PRO A 310 -16.75 15.83 -9.70
C PRO A 310 -17.51 17.18 -9.71
N PRO A 311 -18.70 17.23 -10.35
CA PRO A 311 -19.44 16.13 -10.95
C PRO A 311 -19.13 15.80 -12.43
N LEU A 312 -18.21 16.51 -13.11
CA LEU A 312 -18.00 16.34 -14.57
C LEU A 312 -16.67 15.68 -14.95
N GLY A 313 -15.52 16.29 -14.65
CA GLY A 313 -14.22 15.85 -15.19
C GLY A 313 -13.83 14.46 -14.72
N ALA A 314 -14.04 14.17 -13.45
CA ALA A 314 -13.72 12.88 -12.86
C ALA A 314 -14.52 11.70 -13.47
N PRO A 315 -15.88 11.77 -13.57
CA PRO A 315 -16.64 10.76 -14.30
C PRO A 315 -16.28 10.66 -15.78
N MET A 316 -15.98 11.77 -16.46
CA MET A 316 -15.53 11.76 -17.87
C MET A 316 -14.25 10.95 -18.04
N VAL A 317 -13.24 11.26 -17.23
CA VAL A 317 -11.96 10.57 -17.23
C VAL A 317 -12.12 9.08 -16.92
N ALA A 318 -12.96 8.73 -15.94
CA ALA A 318 -13.24 7.34 -15.59
C ALA A 318 -13.89 6.55 -16.75
N LYS A 319 -14.77 7.19 -17.53
CA LYS A 319 -15.37 6.58 -18.74
C LYS A 319 -14.37 6.39 -19.87
N LEU A 320 -13.34 7.25 -19.95
CA LEU A 320 -12.27 7.16 -20.96
C LEU A 320 -11.15 6.20 -20.56
N ASP A 321 -10.95 5.91 -19.27
CA ASP A 321 -9.77 5.21 -18.75
C ASP A 321 -9.59 3.80 -19.35
N LEU A 322 -10.67 3.02 -19.47
CA LEU A 322 -10.63 1.69 -20.08
C LEU A 322 -10.48 1.73 -21.63
N PRO A 323 -11.39 2.36 -22.39
CA PRO A 323 -11.31 2.32 -23.86
C PRO A 323 -10.06 3.03 -24.41
N VAL A 324 -9.64 4.12 -23.77
CA VAL A 324 -8.44 4.85 -24.20
C VAL A 324 -7.20 4.21 -23.59
N GLY A 325 -7.13 4.08 -22.26
CA GLY A 325 -5.90 3.69 -21.55
C GLY A 325 -5.46 2.24 -21.80
N LYS A 326 -6.39 1.30 -21.99
CA LYS A 326 -6.06 -0.13 -22.18
C LYS A 326 -6.17 -0.62 -23.62
N PHE A 327 -6.81 0.12 -24.53
CA PHE A 327 -7.03 -0.32 -25.91
C PHE A 327 -6.40 0.62 -26.96
N LEU A 328 -6.82 1.89 -27.02
CA LEU A 328 -6.32 2.82 -28.05
C LEU A 328 -4.91 3.38 -27.77
N TYR A 329 -4.59 3.67 -26.51
CA TYR A 329 -3.30 4.21 -26.09
C TYR A 329 -2.12 3.28 -26.40
N PRO A 330 -2.17 1.96 -26.06
CA PRO A 330 -1.11 1.02 -26.42
C PRO A 330 -0.90 0.90 -27.93
N THR A 331 -1.95 1.12 -28.72
CA THR A 331 -1.87 1.07 -30.19
C THR A 331 -0.91 2.13 -30.73
N PHE A 332 -0.90 3.34 -30.17
CA PHE A 332 0.05 4.38 -30.58
C PHE A 332 1.51 4.03 -30.25
N LEU A 333 1.76 3.59 -29.02
CA LEU A 333 3.11 3.23 -28.58
C LEU A 333 3.65 2.04 -29.36
N THR A 334 2.78 1.07 -29.65
CA THR A 334 3.12 -0.09 -30.48
C THR A 334 3.40 0.32 -31.91
N THR A 335 2.58 1.19 -32.51
CA THR A 335 2.81 1.68 -33.88
C THR A 335 4.17 2.38 -34.00
N SER A 336 4.55 3.16 -32.99
CA SER A 336 5.89 3.77 -32.93
C SER A 336 7.01 2.73 -32.89
N GLY A 337 6.82 1.64 -32.12
CA GLY A 337 7.77 0.52 -32.06
C GLY A 337 7.82 -0.34 -33.33
N ILE A 338 6.69 -0.54 -34.02
CA ILE A 338 6.63 -1.29 -35.30
C ILE A 338 7.50 -0.60 -36.35
N LYS A 339 7.54 0.74 -36.36
CA LYS A 339 8.38 1.47 -37.30
C LYS A 339 9.89 1.45 -36.94
N THR A 340 10.29 0.84 -35.81
CA THR A 340 11.68 0.77 -35.34
C THR A 340 12.41 -0.41 -35.97
N ASN A 341 13.51 -0.14 -36.68
CA ASN A 341 14.37 -1.16 -37.27
C ASN A 341 15.76 -1.13 -36.61
N ILE A 342 16.02 -2.10 -35.73
CA ILE A 342 17.27 -2.20 -34.98
C ILE A 342 18.46 -2.59 -35.88
N PHE A 343 18.22 -3.36 -36.94
CA PHE A 343 19.28 -3.85 -37.83
C PHE A 343 19.89 -2.77 -38.75
N LYS A 344 19.17 -1.65 -38.96
CA LYS A 344 19.70 -0.49 -39.70
C LYS A 344 20.63 0.40 -38.83
N ILE A 345 20.85 0.06 -37.57
CA ILE A 345 21.58 0.92 -36.62
C ILE A 345 23.10 0.71 -36.73
N ASN A 346 23.81 1.75 -37.17
CA ASN A 346 25.27 1.79 -37.07
C ASN A 346 25.72 2.03 -35.62
N LEU A 347 26.71 1.24 -35.17
CA LEU A 347 27.25 1.32 -33.81
C LEU A 347 27.84 2.70 -33.48
N ARG A 348 28.47 3.37 -34.45
CA ARG A 348 29.01 4.74 -34.27
C ARG A 348 27.89 5.74 -33.96
N SER A 349 26.80 5.72 -34.72
CA SER A 349 25.64 6.60 -34.50
C SER A 349 24.95 6.32 -33.17
N PHE A 350 24.88 5.05 -32.76
CA PHE A 350 24.39 4.65 -31.44
C PHE A 350 25.18 5.31 -30.31
N TRP A 351 26.51 5.25 -30.35
CA TRP A 351 27.36 5.88 -29.33
C TRP A 351 27.28 7.41 -29.35
N ILE A 352 27.22 8.04 -30.52
CA ILE A 352 27.09 9.50 -30.64
C ILE A 352 25.80 10.00 -29.99
N ILE A 353 24.65 9.42 -30.36
CA ILE A 353 23.34 9.81 -29.80
C ILE A 353 23.26 9.41 -28.32
N GLY A 354 23.74 8.21 -27.97
CA GLY A 354 23.77 7.73 -26.58
C GLY A 354 24.56 8.66 -25.66
N PHE A 355 25.74 9.13 -26.10
CA PHE A 355 26.55 10.09 -25.35
C PHE A 355 25.87 11.45 -25.19
N LEU A 356 25.25 11.97 -26.25
CA LEU A 356 24.50 13.23 -26.20
C LEU A 356 23.36 13.15 -25.18
N ILE A 357 22.56 12.08 -25.21
CA ILE A 357 21.41 11.89 -24.32
C ILE A 357 21.88 11.67 -22.88
N PHE A 358 22.91 10.85 -22.66
CA PHE A 358 23.49 10.64 -21.34
C PHE A 358 24.00 11.95 -20.72
N SER A 359 24.73 12.75 -21.50
CA SER A 359 25.21 14.07 -21.06
C SER A 359 24.06 15.03 -20.77
N ALA A 360 22.98 15.01 -21.56
CA ALA A 360 21.80 15.83 -21.32
C ALA A 360 21.06 15.42 -20.03
N CYS A 361 20.91 14.11 -19.77
CA CYS A 361 20.33 13.62 -18.52
C CYS A 361 21.15 14.05 -17.30
N LEU A 362 22.47 13.92 -17.37
CA LEU A 362 23.37 14.36 -16.30
C LEU A 362 23.29 15.87 -16.07
N THR A 363 23.28 16.65 -17.15
CA THR A 363 23.12 18.11 -17.11
C THR A 363 21.83 18.49 -16.39
N LYS A 364 20.72 17.82 -16.70
CA LYS A 364 19.42 18.07 -16.08
C LYS A 364 19.46 17.81 -14.58
N ILE A 365 20.03 16.69 -14.15
CA ILE A 365 20.20 16.36 -12.72
C ILE A 365 21.07 17.42 -12.04
N VAL A 366 22.22 17.76 -12.61
CA VAL A 366 23.14 18.77 -12.04
C VAL A 366 22.47 20.14 -11.95
N SER A 367 21.71 20.55 -12.97
CA SER A 367 20.99 21.84 -12.97
C SER A 367 19.97 21.94 -11.84
N ILE A 368 19.30 20.84 -11.51
CA ILE A 368 18.32 20.75 -10.43
C ILE A 368 19.03 20.76 -9.08
N VAL A 369 20.11 19.98 -8.92
CA VAL A 369 20.91 19.95 -7.69
C VAL A 369 21.54 21.32 -7.38
N LEU A 370 22.00 22.05 -8.39
CA LEU A 370 22.53 23.40 -8.21
C LEU A 370 21.42 24.39 -7.85
N ALA A 371 20.27 24.33 -8.53
CA ALA A 371 19.14 25.20 -8.23
C ALA A 371 18.52 24.92 -6.85
N SER A 372 18.55 23.66 -6.40
CA SER A 372 17.98 23.24 -5.11
C SER A 372 18.72 23.83 -3.92
N ARG A 373 20.01 24.17 -4.07
CA ARG A 373 20.81 24.84 -3.03
C ARG A 373 20.29 26.24 -2.70
N PHE A 374 19.64 26.91 -3.66
CA PHE A 374 19.01 28.22 -3.44
C PHE A 374 17.60 28.11 -2.83
N LEU A 375 17.08 26.89 -2.63
CA LEU A 375 15.72 26.60 -2.20
C LEU A 375 15.65 25.77 -0.91
N ASP A 376 16.79 25.57 -0.24
CA ASP A 376 16.94 24.77 0.99
C ASP A 376 16.41 23.32 0.89
N ILE A 377 16.49 22.72 -0.31
CA ILE A 377 16.12 21.31 -0.53
C ILE A 377 17.36 20.42 -0.29
N GLU A 378 17.19 19.33 0.46
CA GLU A 378 18.26 18.37 0.73
C GLU A 378 18.88 17.79 -0.56
N PHE A 379 20.18 17.49 -0.53
CA PHE A 379 20.91 17.00 -1.71
C PHE A 379 20.33 15.69 -2.26
N TYR A 380 19.94 14.75 -1.39
CA TYR A 380 19.34 13.49 -1.83
C TYR A 380 17.99 13.71 -2.52
N ASP A 381 17.18 14.60 -1.98
CA ASP A 381 15.88 14.97 -2.52
C ASP A 381 15.99 15.64 -3.89
N SER A 382 16.99 16.50 -4.07
CA SER A 382 17.22 17.16 -5.35
C SER A 382 17.74 16.22 -6.43
N VAL A 383 18.54 15.20 -6.08
CA VAL A 383 18.91 14.13 -7.02
C VAL A 383 17.68 13.32 -7.45
N VAL A 384 16.79 12.98 -6.51
CA VAL A 384 15.54 12.24 -6.82
C VAL A 384 14.62 13.07 -7.72
N ILE A 385 14.41 14.36 -7.43
CA ILE A 385 13.67 15.27 -8.31
C ILE A 385 14.35 15.34 -9.70
N GLY A 386 15.68 15.41 -9.74
CA GLY A 386 16.48 15.34 -10.96
C GLY A 386 16.20 14.11 -11.82
N LEU A 387 16.11 12.94 -11.20
CA LEU A 387 15.79 11.68 -11.86
C LEU A 387 14.33 11.65 -12.35
N ILE A 388 13.38 12.12 -11.54
CA ILE A 388 11.96 12.17 -11.89
C ILE A 388 11.74 13.05 -13.13
N LEU A 389 12.39 14.22 -13.22
CA LEU A 389 12.28 15.14 -14.36
C LEU A 389 12.98 14.67 -15.65
N ASN A 390 13.66 13.51 -15.61
CA ASN A 390 14.17 12.82 -16.79
C ASN A 390 13.21 11.74 -17.33
N ALA A 391 11.99 11.62 -16.78
CA ALA A 391 10.99 10.68 -17.28
C ALA A 391 10.66 10.95 -18.76
N ARG A 392 10.94 9.97 -19.62
CA ARG A 392 10.65 10.00 -21.07
C ARG A 392 9.45 9.11 -21.40
N GLY A 393 8.67 9.52 -22.39
CA GLY A 393 7.46 8.79 -22.75
C GLY A 393 6.77 9.33 -24.00
N ILE A 394 5.46 9.55 -23.89
CA ILE A 394 4.59 9.72 -25.06
C ILE A 394 4.83 11.02 -25.82
N CYS A 395 5.10 12.13 -25.10
CA CYS A 395 5.28 13.43 -25.74
C CYS A 395 6.55 13.47 -26.59
N GLU A 396 7.64 12.84 -26.16
CA GLU A 396 8.86 12.72 -26.97
C GLU A 396 8.66 11.81 -28.17
N LEU A 397 7.97 10.68 -28.01
CA LEU A 397 7.64 9.80 -29.14
C LEU A 397 6.76 10.49 -30.17
N LEU A 398 5.79 11.29 -29.74
CA LEU A 398 4.98 12.11 -30.64
C LEU A 398 5.87 13.08 -31.44
N LEU A 399 6.79 13.78 -30.77
CA LEU A 399 7.72 14.69 -31.44
C LEU A 399 8.65 13.97 -32.43
N PHE A 400 9.16 12.79 -32.09
CA PHE A 400 10.02 12.01 -32.99
C PHE A 400 9.26 11.45 -34.19
N ASN A 401 8.01 11.01 -34.02
CA ASN A 401 7.16 10.61 -35.15
C ASN A 401 6.89 11.81 -36.07
N LEU A 402 6.60 12.98 -35.49
CA LEU A 402 6.36 14.21 -36.24
C LEU A 402 7.57 14.59 -37.12
N TRP A 403 8.78 14.54 -36.55
CA TRP A 403 10.04 14.84 -37.27
C TRP A 403 10.46 13.77 -38.27
N ARG A 404 10.08 12.49 -38.04
CA ARG A 404 10.33 11.38 -38.96
C ARG A 404 9.40 11.42 -40.16
N ASP A 405 8.10 11.62 -39.95
CA ASP A 405 7.12 11.60 -41.04
C ASP A 405 7.16 12.91 -41.88
N GLY A 406 8.11 13.80 -41.55
CA GLY A 406 8.31 15.10 -42.17
C GLY A 406 7.18 16.09 -41.90
N GLY A 407 6.43 15.80 -40.85
CA GLY A 407 5.24 16.53 -40.44
C GLY A 407 5.58 17.77 -39.63
N VAL A 408 6.35 18.73 -40.16
CA VAL A 408 5.99 20.11 -39.80
C VAL A 408 4.79 20.48 -40.65
N CYS A 409 3.60 20.01 -40.25
CA CYS A 409 2.29 20.42 -40.77
C CYS A 409 2.27 20.72 -42.29
N MET A 410 2.62 19.74 -43.14
CA MET A 410 2.72 19.98 -44.60
C MET A 410 2.11 18.87 -45.45
N TYR A 411 0.91 18.39 -45.10
CA TYR A 411 0.15 17.52 -46.02
C TYR A 411 -1.35 17.81 -46.18
N VAL A 412 -1.94 18.78 -45.46
CA VAL A 412 -3.34 19.18 -45.69
C VAL A 412 -3.48 20.53 -46.43
N CYS A 413 -2.42 21.33 -46.57
CA CYS A 413 -2.49 22.60 -47.32
C CYS A 413 -1.93 22.54 -48.76
N LEU A 414 -1.30 21.44 -49.18
CA LEU A 414 -0.76 21.26 -50.55
C LEU A 414 -1.76 20.58 -51.50
N SER A 415 -3.04 20.94 -51.43
CA SER A 415 -4.02 20.59 -52.47
C SER A 415 -4.42 21.76 -53.37
N GLN A 416 -3.65 22.87 -53.42
CA GLN A 416 -3.88 23.88 -54.45
C GLN A 416 -2.66 24.78 -54.71
N THR A 417 -1.68 24.28 -55.47
CA THR A 417 -0.89 25.00 -56.51
C THR A 417 0.39 24.23 -56.83
N ARG A 418 0.34 23.47 -57.92
CA ARG A 418 1.40 22.54 -58.35
C ARG A 418 2.55 23.22 -59.13
N GLU A 419 2.49 24.54 -59.35
CA GLU A 419 3.44 25.25 -60.22
C GLU A 419 4.54 26.03 -59.49
N PHE A 420 4.46 26.26 -58.18
CA PHE A 420 5.44 27.09 -57.47
C PHE A 420 6.67 26.30 -56.93
N LEU A 421 6.64 24.97 -57.00
CA LEU A 421 7.65 24.09 -56.40
C LEU A 421 8.97 24.04 -57.20
N PHE A 422 8.96 24.41 -58.48
CA PHE A 422 10.14 24.26 -59.35
C PHE A 422 11.09 25.47 -59.37
N LEU A 423 10.62 26.66 -58.98
CA LEU A 423 11.41 27.90 -59.11
C LEU A 423 12.20 28.28 -57.85
N PHE A 424 11.85 27.75 -56.68
CA PHE A 424 12.49 28.12 -55.41
C PHE A 424 13.45 27.07 -54.82
N GLN A 425 13.62 25.93 -55.48
CA GLN A 425 14.49 24.85 -54.99
C GLN A 425 15.99 25.20 -55.05
N ASN A 426 16.38 26.28 -55.74
CA ASN A 426 17.78 26.67 -55.93
C ASN A 426 18.27 27.85 -55.06
N LEU A 427 17.41 28.55 -54.31
CA LEU A 427 17.79 29.82 -53.67
C LEU A 427 17.84 29.83 -52.13
N ILE A 428 17.32 28.81 -51.45
CA ILE A 428 17.50 28.66 -50.01
C ILE A 428 17.77 27.19 -49.72
N ASN A 429 18.87 26.90 -49.01
CA ASN A 429 19.17 25.60 -48.42
C ASN A 429 18.12 25.25 -47.33
N LEU A 430 16.85 25.07 -47.71
CA LEU A 430 15.82 24.50 -46.86
C LEU A 430 16.09 22.99 -46.73
N SER A 431 16.26 22.56 -45.50
CA SER A 431 16.37 21.16 -45.07
C SER A 431 15.31 20.26 -45.75
N PRO A 432 15.61 18.98 -46.03
CA PRO A 432 14.60 18.05 -46.54
C PRO A 432 13.40 17.97 -45.60
N PRO A 433 12.19 17.60 -46.10
CA PRO A 433 10.97 17.54 -45.31
C PRO A 433 11.10 16.60 -44.09
N GLN A 434 11.97 15.60 -44.16
CA GLN A 434 12.22 14.62 -43.10
C GLN A 434 13.49 14.98 -42.31
N VAL A 435 13.33 15.32 -41.02
CA VAL A 435 14.45 15.70 -40.11
C VAL A 435 15.15 14.46 -39.55
N LEU A 436 14.38 13.40 -39.28
CA LEU A 436 14.86 12.12 -38.73
C LEU A 436 14.73 11.02 -39.78
N THR A 437 15.85 10.38 -40.12
CA THR A 437 15.86 9.13 -40.91
C THR A 437 15.40 7.94 -40.06
N ASP A 438 15.09 6.81 -40.71
CA ASP A 438 14.71 5.56 -40.02
C ASP A 438 15.69 5.16 -38.91
N GLN A 439 16.99 5.35 -39.14
CA GLN A 439 18.05 4.98 -38.20
C GLN A 439 18.04 5.89 -36.96
N GLU A 440 17.98 7.21 -37.17
CA GLU A 440 17.98 8.17 -36.06
C GLU A 440 16.68 8.10 -35.25
N PHE A 441 15.55 7.84 -35.91
CA PHE A 441 14.27 7.56 -35.23
C PHE A 441 14.37 6.30 -34.37
N ALA A 442 14.91 5.20 -34.91
CA ALA A 442 15.07 3.95 -34.16
C ALA A 442 15.94 4.14 -32.91
N LEU A 443 17.06 4.86 -33.05
CA LEU A 443 17.92 5.24 -31.92
C LEU A 443 17.19 6.10 -30.88
N SER A 444 16.35 7.03 -31.32
CA SER A 444 15.55 7.88 -30.44
C SER A 444 14.51 7.09 -29.64
N VAL A 445 13.80 6.15 -30.27
CA VAL A 445 12.86 5.25 -29.58
C VAL A 445 13.57 4.36 -28.56
N ILE A 446 14.71 3.77 -28.95
CA ILE A 446 15.52 2.94 -28.04
C ILE A 446 16.02 3.76 -26.84
N SER A 447 16.39 5.03 -27.06
CA SER A 447 16.83 5.91 -25.98
C SER A 447 15.72 6.21 -24.96
N VAL A 448 14.47 6.40 -25.41
CA VAL A 448 13.30 6.59 -24.51
C VAL A 448 13.11 5.36 -23.63
N VAL A 449 13.17 4.16 -24.23
CA VAL A 449 13.09 2.90 -23.49
C VAL A 449 14.25 2.76 -22.50
N GLY A 450 15.48 2.99 -22.95
CA GLY A 450 16.68 2.84 -22.11
C GLY A 450 16.73 3.80 -20.93
N VAL A 451 16.43 5.08 -21.15
CA VAL A 451 16.41 6.10 -20.09
C VAL A 451 15.35 5.77 -19.03
N THR A 452 14.12 5.45 -19.45
CA THR A 452 13.04 5.10 -18.52
C THR A 452 13.29 3.78 -17.80
N ALA A 453 13.94 2.82 -18.46
CA ALA A 453 14.29 1.53 -17.87
C ALA A 453 15.37 1.63 -16.78
N VAL A 454 16.26 2.62 -16.87
CA VAL A 454 17.32 2.88 -15.87
C VAL A 454 16.82 3.77 -14.72
N ILE A 455 16.04 4.81 -15.02
CA ILE A 455 15.58 5.78 -14.00
C ILE A 455 14.65 5.12 -12.98
N THR A 456 13.69 4.31 -13.42
CA THR A 456 12.69 3.70 -12.54
C THR A 456 13.29 2.85 -11.39
N PRO A 457 14.21 1.89 -11.64
CA PRO A 457 14.87 1.15 -10.56
C PRO A 457 15.82 2.04 -9.74
N LEU A 458 16.48 3.04 -10.35
CA LEU A 458 17.36 3.94 -9.63
C LEU A 458 16.60 4.80 -8.61
N ILE A 459 15.41 5.29 -8.96
CA ILE A 459 14.53 5.99 -8.00
C ILE A 459 14.12 5.04 -6.87
N LYS A 460 13.72 3.79 -7.17
CA LYS A 460 13.37 2.81 -6.13
C LYS A 460 14.54 2.47 -5.20
N LEU A 461 15.77 2.49 -5.70
CA LEU A 461 16.97 2.24 -4.90
C LEU A 461 17.30 3.43 -3.99
N LEU A 462 17.18 4.66 -4.52
CA LEU A 462 17.54 5.89 -3.82
C LEU A 462 16.43 6.42 -2.89
N TYR A 463 15.17 6.16 -3.23
CA TYR A 463 14.01 6.62 -2.49
C TYR A 463 13.30 5.45 -1.79
N ASP A 464 13.52 5.36 -0.48
CA ASP A 464 12.81 4.42 0.40
C ASP A 464 11.84 5.21 1.29
N PRO A 465 10.52 5.19 1.01
CA PRO A 465 9.54 5.94 1.80
C PRO A 465 9.52 5.50 3.27
N SER A 466 9.92 4.26 3.58
CA SER A 466 9.85 3.70 4.94
C SER A 466 10.93 4.22 5.89
N LYS A 467 12.07 4.70 5.38
CA LYS A 467 13.22 5.13 6.20
C LYS A 467 13.08 6.53 6.80
N ARG A 468 12.30 7.42 6.18
CA ARG A 468 12.02 8.78 6.71
C ARG A 468 10.87 8.83 7.72
N ILE A 469 10.15 7.74 7.91
CA ILE A 469 8.94 7.62 8.75
C ILE A 469 9.31 7.27 10.21
N ILE A 470 10.58 7.28 10.61
CA ILE A 470 10.98 6.94 11.99
C ILE A 470 10.94 8.22 12.85
N PRO A 471 9.97 8.37 13.77
CA PRO A 471 9.95 9.51 14.68
C PRO A 471 11.18 9.47 15.59
N HIS A 472 12.00 10.52 15.56
CA HIS A 472 13.19 10.64 16.42
C HIS A 472 12.84 10.93 17.90
N LYS A 473 11.59 11.28 18.20
CA LYS A 473 11.10 11.63 19.54
C LYS A 473 9.76 10.97 19.82
N ARG A 474 9.58 10.42 21.03
CA ARG A 474 8.27 9.93 21.51
C ARG A 474 7.31 11.12 21.67
N ARG A 475 6.09 10.98 21.14
CA ARG A 475 4.98 11.95 21.13
C ARG A 475 3.73 11.23 21.63
N THR A 476 3.66 11.06 22.95
CA THR A 476 2.56 10.40 23.67
C THR A 476 2.11 11.33 24.80
N ILE A 477 0.84 11.30 25.15
CA ILE A 477 0.22 12.02 26.27
C ILE A 477 0.94 11.68 27.59
N GLN A 478 1.26 10.39 27.84
CA GLN A 478 1.95 9.97 29.06
C GLN A 478 3.32 10.67 29.27
N HIS A 479 4.04 10.94 28.18
CA HIS A 479 5.39 11.52 28.21
C HIS A 479 5.40 13.01 27.85
N ALA A 480 4.24 13.63 27.64
CA ALA A 480 4.13 15.05 27.43
C ALA A 480 4.34 15.80 28.76
N LYS A 481 4.93 17.00 28.72
CA LYS A 481 4.97 17.86 29.91
C LYS A 481 3.54 18.33 30.20
N ARG A 482 3.17 18.39 31.48
CA ARG A 482 1.79 18.75 31.91
C ARG A 482 1.36 20.14 31.48
N ASP A 483 2.28 21.11 31.54
CA ASP A 483 2.05 22.51 31.14
C ASP A 483 2.40 22.76 29.67
N ALA A 484 2.59 21.70 28.87
CA ALA A 484 2.77 21.88 27.43
C ALA A 484 1.42 22.02 26.74
N GLU A 485 1.45 22.71 25.60
CA GLU A 485 0.36 22.75 24.64
C GLU A 485 -0.01 21.33 24.18
N LEU A 486 -1.29 20.95 24.34
CA LEU A 486 -1.80 19.66 23.86
C LEU A 486 -2.30 19.81 22.43
N ARG A 487 -1.63 19.14 21.49
CA ARG A 487 -1.96 19.19 20.07
C ARG A 487 -2.83 17.99 19.68
N ILE A 488 -4.11 18.24 19.44
CA ILE A 488 -5.10 17.20 19.08
C ILE A 488 -5.43 17.35 17.59
N MET A 489 -5.18 16.30 16.81
CA MET A 489 -5.56 16.26 15.41
C MET A 489 -6.86 15.47 15.25
N ILE A 490 -7.94 16.11 14.81
CA ILE A 490 -9.23 15.47 14.59
C ILE A 490 -9.47 15.24 13.10
N CYS A 491 -9.87 14.03 12.73
CA CYS A 491 -10.26 13.71 11.36
C CYS A 491 -11.79 13.65 11.24
N ILE A 492 -12.37 14.48 10.38
CA ILE A 492 -13.82 14.61 10.22
C ILE A 492 -14.19 14.19 8.80
N HIS A 493 -15.04 13.16 8.68
CA HIS A 493 -15.56 12.71 7.37
C HIS A 493 -17.00 13.17 7.13
N ASN A 494 -17.87 13.04 8.15
CA ASN A 494 -19.28 13.44 8.09
C ASN A 494 -19.56 14.62 9.01
N GLN A 495 -20.55 15.45 8.62
CA GLN A 495 -21.01 16.58 9.45
C GLN A 495 -21.65 16.12 10.77
N GLU A 496 -22.22 14.92 10.79
CA GLU A 496 -22.86 14.31 11.95
C GLU A 496 -21.88 14.03 13.10
N ASN A 497 -20.60 13.79 12.80
CA ASN A 497 -19.58 13.50 13.81
C ASN A 497 -19.07 14.76 14.52
N VAL A 498 -19.40 15.95 14.01
CA VAL A 498 -18.85 17.22 14.49
C VAL A 498 -19.24 17.51 15.95
N PRO A 499 -20.51 17.36 16.39
CA PRO A 499 -20.89 17.60 17.78
C PRO A 499 -20.15 16.71 18.76
N SER A 500 -20.02 15.41 18.48
CA SER A 500 -19.34 14.46 19.37
C SER A 500 -17.83 14.74 19.47
N MET A 501 -17.20 15.17 18.39
CA MET A 501 -15.80 15.62 18.40
C MET A 501 -15.62 16.92 19.21
N ILE A 502 -16.54 17.88 19.09
CA ILE A 502 -16.52 19.12 19.88
C ILE A 502 -16.71 18.81 21.37
N ASN A 503 -17.65 17.94 21.73
CA ASN A 503 -17.87 17.51 23.11
C ASN A 503 -16.63 16.87 23.73
N LEU A 504 -15.88 16.07 22.96
CA LEU A 504 -14.62 15.49 23.42
C LEU A 504 -13.52 16.55 23.62
N LEU A 505 -13.45 17.55 22.75
CA LEU A 505 -12.53 18.68 22.89
C LEU A 505 -12.88 19.55 24.10
N GLU A 506 -14.17 19.79 24.35
CA GLU A 506 -14.68 20.46 25.55
C GLU A 506 -14.26 19.71 26.82
N ALA A 507 -14.50 18.39 26.86
CA ALA A 507 -14.13 17.54 27.98
C ALA A 507 -12.61 17.53 28.24
N SER A 508 -11.78 17.78 27.22
CA SER A 508 -10.30 17.76 27.29
C SER A 508 -9.67 18.87 28.14
N HIS A 509 -10.49 19.82 28.65
CA HIS A 509 -10.11 20.90 29.57
C HIS A 509 -8.91 21.75 29.10
N ALA A 510 -9.19 22.83 28.37
CA ALA A 510 -8.18 23.81 27.95
C ALA A 510 -7.98 24.88 29.02
N THR A 511 -6.74 25.17 29.40
CA THR A 511 -6.38 26.22 30.38
C THR A 511 -5.27 27.11 29.84
N GLU A 512 -5.05 28.28 30.45
CA GLU A 512 -3.96 29.19 30.05
C GLU A 512 -2.56 28.55 30.24
N LEU A 513 -2.41 27.69 31.25
CA LEU A 513 -1.16 26.96 31.53
C LEU A 513 -0.95 25.75 30.61
N SER A 514 -2.03 25.16 30.08
CA SER A 514 -1.98 24.04 29.15
C SER A 514 -3.04 24.23 28.04
N PRO A 515 -2.74 25.07 27.04
CA PRO A 515 -3.66 25.35 25.95
C PRO A 515 -3.82 24.15 25.02
N ILE A 516 -4.93 24.10 24.28
CA ILE A 516 -5.22 23.05 23.30
C ILE A 516 -5.12 23.63 21.88
N ALA A 517 -4.30 23.02 21.04
CA ALA A 517 -4.26 23.31 19.61
C ALA A 517 -4.94 22.19 18.83
N VAL A 518 -6.03 22.53 18.13
CA VAL A 518 -6.84 21.59 17.36
C VAL A 518 -6.48 21.68 15.89
N ILE A 519 -5.95 20.59 15.35
CA ILE A 519 -5.66 20.43 13.92
C ILE A 519 -6.84 19.69 13.30
N ALA A 520 -7.76 20.41 12.68
CA ALA A 520 -8.99 19.83 12.14
C ALA A 520 -8.81 19.43 10.68
N VAL A 521 -8.94 18.14 10.37
CA VAL A 521 -8.72 17.59 9.04
C VAL A 521 -10.05 17.09 8.47
N VAL A 522 -10.59 17.83 7.51
CA VAL A 522 -11.80 17.43 6.78
C VAL A 522 -11.40 16.46 5.67
N LEU A 523 -11.82 15.20 5.78
CA LEU A 523 -11.53 14.12 4.83
C LEU A 523 -12.55 14.11 3.68
N GLU A 524 -12.13 14.53 2.49
CA GLU A 524 -12.94 14.51 1.27
C GLU A 524 -12.39 13.47 0.28
N GLU A 525 -13.23 12.54 -0.19
CA GLU A 525 -12.79 11.52 -1.16
C GLU A 525 -12.64 12.13 -2.56
N VAL A 526 -11.47 11.91 -3.16
CA VAL A 526 -11.23 12.24 -4.57
C VAL A 526 -11.79 11.14 -5.46
N ILE A 527 -12.74 11.50 -6.32
CA ILE A 527 -13.03 10.74 -7.54
C ILE A 527 -12.33 11.51 -8.66
N GLY A 528 -11.38 10.88 -9.36
CA GLY A 528 -10.82 11.34 -10.65
C GLY A 528 -9.75 12.46 -10.68
N ARG A 529 -9.26 12.99 -9.55
CA ARG A 529 -8.01 13.79 -9.54
C ARG A 529 -6.80 12.87 -9.35
N ILE A 530 -5.66 13.21 -9.98
CA ILE A 530 -4.38 12.51 -9.75
C ILE A 530 -3.66 13.03 -8.50
N THR A 531 -3.85 14.31 -8.14
CA THR A 531 -3.08 14.97 -7.09
C THR A 531 -3.85 15.00 -5.77
N ASN A 532 -3.26 14.43 -4.72
CA ASN A 532 -3.71 14.65 -3.35
C ASN A 532 -3.48 16.12 -3.00
N MET A 533 -4.54 16.81 -2.60
CA MET A 533 -4.45 18.23 -2.23
C MET A 533 -4.78 18.39 -0.75
N LEU A 534 -3.81 18.91 -0.01
CA LEU A 534 -3.97 19.32 1.37
C LEU A 534 -4.13 20.84 1.37
N VAL A 535 -5.34 21.32 1.66
CA VAL A 535 -5.66 22.76 1.66
C VAL A 535 -5.65 23.27 3.08
N SER A 536 -4.68 24.12 3.42
CA SER A 536 -4.73 24.88 4.67
C SER A 536 -5.69 26.06 4.50
N HIS A 537 -6.68 26.18 5.38
CA HIS A 537 -7.56 27.35 5.43
C HIS A 537 -6.96 28.40 6.37
N GLN A 538 -6.11 29.29 5.84
CA GLN A 538 -5.58 30.41 6.63
C GLN A 538 -6.63 31.51 6.87
N SER A 539 -6.49 32.18 8.02
CA SER A 539 -7.43 33.08 8.73
C SER A 539 -8.08 34.25 7.96
N THR A 540 -7.72 34.57 6.70
CA THR A 540 -8.08 35.88 6.09
C THR A 540 -8.96 35.87 4.83
N ARG A 541 -9.67 34.77 4.50
CA ARG A 541 -10.70 34.82 3.44
C ARG A 541 -12.09 34.62 4.00
N THR A 542 -12.93 35.64 3.80
CA THR A 542 -14.40 35.58 3.90
C THR A 542 -14.89 34.40 3.07
N LEU A 543 -15.24 33.30 3.74
CA LEU A 543 -15.81 32.12 3.12
C LEU A 543 -17.25 32.46 2.68
N ASP A 544 -17.55 32.28 1.40
CA ASP A 544 -18.93 32.25 0.93
C ASP A 544 -19.67 31.09 1.64
N PRO A 545 -20.70 31.34 2.46
CA PRO A 545 -21.34 30.32 3.30
C PRO A 545 -22.16 29.28 2.50
N ASN A 546 -22.24 29.39 1.18
CA ASN A 546 -23.25 28.71 0.36
C ASN A 546 -22.73 27.60 -0.59
N SER A 547 -21.52 27.03 -0.45
CA SER A 547 -21.09 26.02 -1.46
C SER A 547 -20.18 24.84 -1.10
N SER A 548 -19.82 24.54 0.15
CA SER A 548 -19.11 23.28 0.44
C SER A 548 -19.43 22.65 1.80
N ARG A 549 -19.51 21.31 1.84
CA ARG A 549 -19.65 20.50 3.07
C ARG A 549 -18.63 20.89 4.15
N SER A 550 -17.41 21.21 3.73
CA SER A 550 -16.29 21.68 4.56
C SER A 550 -16.53 23.04 5.21
N GLY A 551 -17.30 23.95 4.58
CA GLY A 551 -17.59 25.28 5.13
C GLY A 551 -18.35 25.21 6.45
N HIS A 552 -19.41 24.41 6.53
CA HIS A 552 -20.20 24.25 7.75
C HIS A 552 -19.39 23.65 8.91
N ILE A 553 -18.54 22.67 8.62
CA ILE A 553 -17.67 22.02 9.63
C ILE A 553 -16.67 23.05 10.21
N VAL A 554 -16.03 23.82 9.35
CA VAL A 554 -15.07 24.86 9.76
C VAL A 554 -15.77 25.97 10.55
N SER A 555 -16.98 26.37 10.14
CA SER A 555 -17.78 27.35 10.88
C SER A 555 -18.12 26.89 12.30
N ALA A 556 -18.53 25.62 12.48
CA ALA A 556 -18.84 25.05 13.79
C ALA A 556 -17.59 25.03 14.70
N LEU A 557 -16.44 24.62 14.17
CA LEU A 557 -15.18 24.63 14.93
C LEU A 557 -14.77 26.07 15.32
N ARG A 558 -14.86 27.04 14.40
CA ARG A 558 -14.57 28.45 14.74
C ARG A 558 -15.45 29.00 15.85
N GLN A 559 -16.70 28.56 15.93
CA GLN A 559 -17.58 28.95 17.03
C GLN A 559 -17.07 28.43 18.38
N TYR A 560 -16.54 27.21 18.42
CA TYR A 560 -15.88 26.64 19.61
C TYR A 560 -14.59 27.41 19.99
N GLU A 561 -13.81 27.86 19.02
CA GLU A 561 -12.63 28.71 19.26
C GLU A 561 -13.00 30.07 19.89
N LEU A 562 -14.03 30.73 19.35
CA LEU A 562 -14.50 32.04 19.84
C LEU A 562 -15.01 31.98 21.29
N TYR A 563 -15.57 30.85 21.71
CA TYR A 563 -16.08 30.69 23.06
C TYR A 563 -14.96 30.57 24.10
N ASN A 564 -13.87 29.87 23.79
CA ASN A 564 -12.79 29.56 24.75
C ASN A 564 -11.68 30.62 24.84
N GLN A 565 -12.01 31.88 24.58
CA GLN A 565 -11.22 33.12 24.76
C GLN A 565 -9.73 32.90 25.08
N THR A 566 -8.94 32.53 24.05
CA THR A 566 -7.46 32.32 24.01
C THR A 566 -6.87 30.99 24.47
N CYS A 567 -7.63 30.09 25.11
CA CYS A 567 -7.12 28.78 25.57
C CYS A 567 -7.10 27.70 24.47
N VAL A 568 -7.85 27.92 23.39
CA VAL A 568 -7.97 26.99 22.25
C VAL A 568 -7.58 27.70 20.96
N THR A 569 -6.80 27.03 20.11
CA THR A 569 -6.50 27.48 18.75
C THR A 569 -6.92 26.42 17.73
N ILE A 570 -7.54 26.83 16.61
CA ILE A 570 -8.00 25.89 15.59
C ILE A 570 -7.32 26.14 14.25
N GLN A 571 -6.76 25.06 13.69
CA GLN A 571 -6.13 25.05 12.38
C GLN A 571 -6.86 24.09 11.44
N PRO A 572 -7.76 24.60 10.59
CA PRO A 572 -8.52 23.79 9.66
C PRO A 572 -7.72 23.46 8.39
N PHE A 573 -7.67 22.17 8.06
CA PHE A 573 -7.13 21.59 6.84
C PHE A 573 -8.22 20.77 6.13
N SER A 574 -8.23 20.80 4.80
CA SER A 574 -9.02 19.88 3.99
C SER A 574 -8.07 18.92 3.27
N ALA A 575 -8.19 17.63 3.56
CA ALA A 575 -7.45 16.57 2.89
C ALA A 575 -8.34 15.97 1.80
N VAL A 576 -8.04 16.31 0.55
CA VAL A 576 -8.74 15.85 -0.64
C VAL A 576 -7.87 14.78 -1.29
N SER A 577 -8.10 13.51 -0.95
CA SER A 577 -7.33 12.38 -1.49
C SER A 577 -8.14 11.08 -1.56
N HIS A 578 -7.62 10.07 -2.27
CA HIS A 578 -8.23 8.74 -2.28
C HIS A 578 -8.12 8.10 -0.89
N LEU A 579 -9.21 7.54 -0.36
CA LEU A 579 -9.25 6.91 0.97
C LEU A 579 -8.16 5.85 1.19
N GLN A 580 -7.66 5.23 0.11
CA GLN A 580 -6.55 4.28 0.16
C GLN A 580 -5.19 4.91 0.53
N THR A 581 -5.00 6.20 0.24
CA THR A 581 -3.76 6.98 0.43
C THR A 581 -3.88 8.09 1.49
N VAL A 582 -5.09 8.43 1.95
CA VAL A 582 -5.33 9.46 2.98
C VAL A 582 -4.50 9.24 4.26
N HIS A 583 -4.26 7.98 4.64
CA HIS A 583 -3.44 7.64 5.81
C HIS A 583 -2.02 8.25 5.77
N ASP A 584 -1.41 8.37 4.58
CA ASP A 584 -0.10 9.01 4.42
C ASP A 584 -0.19 10.53 4.66
N ASP A 585 -1.30 11.15 4.22
CA ASP A 585 -1.55 12.58 4.40
C ASP A 585 -1.81 12.89 5.89
N ILE A 586 -2.59 12.04 6.58
CA ILE A 586 -2.81 12.09 8.03
C ILE A 586 -1.47 11.97 8.78
N TYR A 587 -0.64 10.98 8.40
CA TYR A 587 0.67 10.78 9.01
C TYR A 587 1.58 12.01 8.86
N ARG A 588 1.70 12.56 7.65
CA ARG A 588 2.53 13.73 7.38
C ARG A 588 2.04 14.96 8.13
N LEU A 589 0.74 15.23 8.11
CA LEU A 589 0.19 16.37 8.81
C LEU A 589 0.36 16.24 10.33
N ALA A 590 0.17 15.04 10.89
CA ALA A 590 0.46 14.76 12.30
C ALA A 590 1.94 14.96 12.64
N MET A 591 2.85 14.63 11.72
CA MET A 591 4.29 14.87 11.91
C MET A 591 4.63 16.36 11.86
N ASP A 592 4.18 17.07 10.83
CA ASP A 592 4.45 18.49 10.55
C ASP A 592 3.89 19.39 11.66
N GLN A 593 2.64 19.18 12.04
CA GLN A 593 1.99 19.95 13.12
C GLN A 593 2.38 19.45 14.52
N SER A 594 3.17 18.37 14.59
CA SER A 594 3.59 17.75 15.85
C SER A 594 2.43 17.36 16.76
N ALA A 595 1.41 16.71 16.19
CA ALA A 595 0.25 16.22 16.94
C ALA A 595 0.67 15.26 18.05
N THR A 596 0.06 15.39 19.24
CA THR A 596 0.25 14.51 20.40
C THR A 596 -0.69 13.30 20.32
N ILE A 597 -1.91 13.51 19.82
CA ILE A 597 -2.90 12.46 19.56
C ILE A 597 -3.66 12.76 18.26
N VAL A 598 -3.92 11.71 17.48
CA VAL A 598 -4.80 11.76 16.29
C VAL A 598 -6.10 11.04 16.62
N ILE A 599 -7.24 11.72 16.48
CA ILE A 599 -8.58 11.16 16.71
C ILE A 599 -9.25 10.89 15.36
N LEU A 600 -9.58 9.63 15.12
CA LEU A 600 -10.21 9.14 13.89
C LEU A 600 -11.68 8.79 14.13
N PRO A 601 -12.55 8.96 13.13
CA PRO A 601 -13.94 8.51 13.22
C PRO A 601 -14.02 6.99 13.03
N PHE A 602 -14.99 6.36 13.69
CA PHE A 602 -15.31 4.95 13.45
C PHE A 602 -15.98 4.73 12.09
N HIS A 603 -15.80 3.53 11.52
CA HIS A 603 -16.22 3.23 10.14
C HIS A 603 -17.70 2.84 10.00
N LYS A 604 -18.37 2.52 11.12
CA LYS A 604 -19.81 2.25 11.18
C LYS A 604 -20.53 3.46 11.77
N HIS A 605 -21.70 3.79 11.22
CA HIS A 605 -22.58 4.84 11.72
C HIS A 605 -23.85 4.24 12.33
N TRP A 606 -24.36 4.86 13.40
CA TRP A 606 -25.55 4.41 14.13
C TRP A 606 -26.79 5.18 13.69
N GLU A 607 -27.90 4.47 13.51
CA GLU A 607 -29.22 5.06 13.31
C GLU A 607 -29.92 5.32 14.64
N ILE A 608 -31.00 6.11 14.60
CA ILE A 608 -31.78 6.53 15.78
C ILE A 608 -32.39 5.33 16.51
N ASP A 609 -32.65 4.23 15.79
CA ASP A 609 -33.19 2.98 16.33
C ASP A 609 -32.13 2.09 17.00
N GLY A 610 -30.86 2.52 17.02
CA GLY A 610 -29.73 1.75 17.54
C GLY A 610 -29.19 0.69 16.57
N SER A 611 -29.70 0.64 15.33
CA SER A 611 -29.17 -0.22 14.28
C SER A 611 -27.96 0.40 13.57
N ILE A 612 -27.20 -0.42 12.84
CA ILE A 612 -26.03 0.03 12.07
C ILE A 612 -26.50 0.47 10.67
N GLY A 613 -26.54 1.77 10.41
CA GLY A 613 -27.07 2.30 9.15
C GLY A 613 -26.15 2.13 7.95
N SER A 614 -24.90 2.60 8.04
CA SER A 614 -23.93 2.49 6.94
C SER A 614 -22.52 2.14 7.40
N THR A 615 -21.86 1.26 6.63
CA THR A 615 -20.49 0.80 6.90
C THR A 615 -19.55 1.21 5.76
N ASN A 616 -18.53 2.00 6.06
CA ASN A 616 -17.54 2.41 5.06
C ASN A 616 -16.21 1.64 5.23
N LYS A 617 -16.05 0.55 4.47
CA LYS A 617 -14.83 -0.30 4.52
C LYS A 617 -13.53 0.45 4.17
N ALA A 618 -13.63 1.54 3.40
CA ALA A 618 -12.46 2.34 3.06
C ALA A 618 -11.92 3.10 4.29
N ILE A 619 -12.81 3.60 5.17
CA ILE A 619 -12.43 4.22 6.46
C ILE A 619 -11.81 3.17 7.39
N GLN A 620 -12.35 1.96 7.45
CA GLN A 620 -11.75 0.88 8.25
C GLN A 620 -10.30 0.58 7.80
N THR A 621 -10.10 0.44 6.49
CA THR A 621 -8.76 0.21 5.91
C THR A 621 -7.81 1.37 6.22
N MET A 622 -8.30 2.61 6.16
CA MET A 622 -7.55 3.80 6.54
C MET A 622 -7.16 3.78 8.02
N ASN A 623 -8.11 3.52 8.93
CA ASN A 623 -7.89 3.49 10.37
C ASN A 623 -6.82 2.47 10.75
N ILE A 624 -6.86 1.26 10.18
CA ILE A 624 -5.84 0.23 10.41
C ILE A 624 -4.45 0.72 9.98
N LYS A 625 -4.33 1.32 8.80
CA LYS A 625 -3.05 1.85 8.30
C LYS A 625 -2.52 3.03 9.13
N VAL A 626 -3.39 3.90 9.63
CA VAL A 626 -2.99 5.01 10.53
C VAL A 626 -2.52 4.43 11.86
N LEU A 627 -3.25 3.49 12.46
CA LEU A 627 -2.86 2.83 13.71
C LEU A 627 -1.50 2.13 13.64
N GLU A 628 -1.15 1.56 12.48
CA GLU A 628 0.15 0.90 12.26
C GLU A 628 1.32 1.88 12.13
N ASN A 629 1.08 3.07 11.57
CA ASN A 629 2.14 3.96 11.14
C ASN A 629 2.20 5.30 11.89
N ALA A 630 1.18 5.70 12.66
CA ALA A 630 1.07 7.05 13.24
C ALA A 630 2.31 7.49 14.06
N PRO A 631 2.72 8.77 13.96
CA PRO A 631 3.91 9.30 14.64
C PRO A 631 3.63 9.69 16.10
N CYS A 632 2.42 9.47 16.59
CA CYS A 632 1.93 9.83 17.92
C CYS A 632 0.82 8.85 18.35
N SER A 633 0.20 9.10 19.50
CA SER A 633 -0.93 8.27 19.97
C SER A 633 -2.15 8.42 19.06
N VAL A 634 -2.96 7.37 18.96
CA VAL A 634 -4.13 7.34 18.06
C VAL A 634 -5.37 6.99 18.85
N GLY A 635 -6.41 7.80 18.75
CA GLY A 635 -7.75 7.53 19.26
C GLY A 635 -8.70 7.18 18.12
N ILE A 636 -9.58 6.19 18.30
CA ILE A 636 -10.75 5.97 17.44
C ILE A 636 -11.99 6.27 18.26
N LEU A 637 -12.79 7.24 17.80
CA LEU A 637 -14.04 7.63 18.44
C LEU A 637 -15.21 6.91 17.77
N VAL A 638 -15.88 6.08 18.55
CA VAL A 638 -17.18 5.49 18.21
C VAL A 638 -18.26 6.45 18.68
N ASP A 639 -18.87 7.15 17.73
CA ASP A 639 -19.88 8.16 17.99
C ASP A 639 -21.26 7.52 18.20
N ARG A 640 -21.84 7.74 19.39
CA ARG A 640 -23.23 7.36 19.72
C ARG A 640 -24.09 8.58 20.11
N GLY A 641 -23.62 9.80 19.85
CA GLY A 641 -24.24 11.06 20.29
C GLY A 641 -25.65 11.34 19.73
N ILE A 642 -26.04 10.67 18.64
CA ILE A 642 -27.40 10.72 18.08
C ILE A 642 -28.43 10.10 19.05
N LEU A 643 -28.01 9.12 19.87
CA LEU A 643 -28.88 8.41 20.81
C LEU A 643 -29.10 9.16 22.13
N THR A 644 -28.16 10.02 22.54
CA THR A 644 -28.20 10.77 23.81
C THR A 644 -28.69 12.20 23.68
N GLY A 645 -28.73 12.75 22.45
CA GLY A 645 -28.86 14.19 22.21
C GLY A 645 -27.54 14.90 22.51
N SER A 646 -27.15 15.89 21.70
CA SER A 646 -25.87 16.60 21.88
C SER A 646 -25.87 17.43 23.17
N LEU A 647 -25.46 16.83 24.28
CA LEU A 647 -25.21 17.51 25.55
C LEU A 647 -23.98 18.39 25.37
N SER A 648 -24.15 19.72 25.38
CA SER A 648 -23.03 20.66 25.34
C SER A 648 -22.59 20.98 26.76
N ILE A 649 -21.32 20.67 27.06
CA ILE A 649 -20.70 20.88 28.38
C ILE A 649 -20.60 22.38 28.70
N LEU A 650 -20.56 23.22 27.66
CA LEU A 650 -20.53 24.68 27.72
C LEU A 650 -21.72 25.33 28.44
N THR A 651 -22.88 24.67 28.47
CA THR A 651 -24.09 25.25 29.10
C THR A 651 -24.08 25.19 30.62
N ASN A 652 -23.08 24.52 31.25
CA ASN A 652 -23.01 24.28 32.70
C ASN A 652 -24.24 23.58 33.30
N GLN A 653 -25.13 23.03 32.47
CA GLN A 653 -26.41 22.46 32.92
C GLN A 653 -26.33 20.97 33.25
N PHE A 654 -25.31 20.26 32.76
CA PHE A 654 -25.22 18.80 32.85
C PHE A 654 -23.83 18.35 33.28
N VAL A 655 -23.78 17.35 34.17
CA VAL A 655 -22.55 16.69 34.61
C VAL A 655 -22.18 15.63 33.57
N TYR A 656 -20.98 15.71 33.00
CA TYR A 656 -20.49 14.77 31.99
C TYR A 656 -19.74 13.61 32.67
N ARG A 657 -20.25 12.38 32.54
CA ARG A 657 -19.69 11.21 33.24
C ARG A 657 -18.77 10.43 32.32
N ALA A 658 -17.47 10.45 32.62
CA ALA A 658 -16.46 9.72 31.87
C ALA A 658 -15.93 8.52 32.67
N ALA A 659 -15.74 7.37 32.01
CA ALA A 659 -15.11 6.19 32.60
C ALA A 659 -13.82 5.82 31.87
N VAL A 660 -12.78 5.46 32.61
CA VAL A 660 -11.55 4.85 32.07
C VAL A 660 -11.49 3.40 32.52
N ILE A 661 -11.45 2.48 31.56
CA ILE A 661 -11.30 1.05 31.82
C ILE A 661 -9.80 0.72 31.77
N TYR A 662 -9.25 0.27 32.89
CA TYR A 662 -7.83 -0.07 33.02
C TYR A 662 -7.66 -1.56 33.31
N ILE A 663 -7.09 -2.31 32.37
CA ILE A 663 -6.76 -3.73 32.51
C ILE A 663 -5.26 -3.89 32.71
N GLY A 664 -4.46 -3.06 32.05
CA GLY A 664 -3.01 -3.02 32.14
C GLY A 664 -2.34 -2.95 30.77
N GLY A 665 -1.17 -2.32 30.74
CA GLY A 665 -0.37 -2.15 29.52
C GLY A 665 -0.24 -0.71 29.02
N PRO A 666 0.54 -0.49 27.93
CA PRO A 666 0.92 0.83 27.46
C PRO A 666 -0.27 1.64 26.90
N ASP A 667 -1.21 0.98 26.23
CA ASP A 667 -2.39 1.65 25.65
C ASP A 667 -3.37 2.11 26.75
N ASP A 668 -3.55 1.31 27.80
CA ASP A 668 -4.35 1.69 28.97
C ASP A 668 -3.68 2.81 29.78
N ALA A 669 -2.35 2.79 29.91
CA ALA A 669 -1.61 3.88 30.55
C ALA A 669 -1.83 5.21 29.81
N GLU A 670 -1.79 5.19 28.48
CA GLU A 670 -2.09 6.37 27.67
C GLU A 670 -3.55 6.84 27.86
N SER A 671 -4.50 5.91 27.91
CA SER A 671 -5.92 6.20 28.17
C SER A 671 -6.16 6.82 29.54
N LEU A 672 -5.44 6.35 30.57
CA LEU A 672 -5.49 6.88 31.93
C LEU A 672 -4.93 8.29 32.01
N CYS A 673 -3.82 8.57 31.34
CA CYS A 673 -3.25 9.92 31.28
C CYS A 673 -4.20 10.91 30.58
N TYR A 674 -4.88 10.49 29.51
CA TYR A 674 -5.88 11.32 28.87
C TYR A 674 -7.11 11.53 29.78
N GLY A 675 -7.61 10.47 30.40
CA GLY A 675 -8.71 10.54 31.36
C GLY A 675 -8.41 11.45 32.56
N ALA A 676 -7.21 11.33 33.14
CA ALA A 676 -6.76 12.17 34.25
C ALA A 676 -6.79 13.67 33.92
N ARG A 677 -6.57 14.03 32.63
CA ARG A 677 -6.74 15.41 32.16
C ARG A 677 -8.20 15.85 32.17
N LEU A 678 -9.14 14.97 31.79
CA LEU A 678 -10.58 15.25 31.82
C LEU A 678 -11.08 15.56 33.23
N ALA A 679 -10.52 14.90 34.25
CA ALA A 679 -10.87 15.13 35.65
C ALA A 679 -10.54 16.54 36.16
N GLY A 680 -9.73 17.31 35.43
CA GLY A 680 -9.47 18.72 35.75
C GLY A 680 -10.65 19.64 35.49
N HIS A 681 -11.67 19.20 34.74
CA HIS A 681 -12.83 20.02 34.43
C HIS A 681 -13.90 19.93 35.53
N ASP A 682 -14.40 21.08 35.99
CA ASP A 682 -15.35 21.18 37.12
C ASP A 682 -16.68 20.40 36.94
N ASN A 683 -17.09 20.15 35.69
CA ASN A 683 -18.35 19.47 35.37
C ASN A 683 -18.15 18.04 34.82
N VAL A 684 -16.92 17.52 34.85
CA VAL A 684 -16.60 16.17 34.38
C VAL A 684 -16.34 15.27 35.58
N THR A 685 -17.17 14.26 35.76
CA THR A 685 -16.93 13.21 36.77
C THR A 685 -16.18 12.05 36.12
N LEU A 686 -14.95 11.80 36.54
CA LEU A 686 -14.12 10.70 36.04
C LEU A 686 -14.19 9.49 36.99
N THR A 687 -14.57 8.33 36.45
CA THR A 687 -14.48 7.05 37.16
C THR A 687 -13.41 6.15 36.53
N VAL A 688 -12.36 5.84 37.27
CA VAL A 688 -11.32 4.89 36.84
C VAL A 688 -11.66 3.50 37.39
N ILE A 689 -11.92 2.55 36.49
CA ILE A 689 -12.27 1.16 36.83
C ILE A 689 -11.10 0.26 36.46
N ARG A 690 -10.40 -0.24 37.48
CA ARG A 690 -9.29 -1.17 37.30
C ARG A 690 -9.78 -2.61 37.41
N PHE A 691 -9.56 -3.40 36.36
CA PHE A 691 -9.84 -4.83 36.36
C PHE A 691 -8.60 -5.64 36.73
N LEU A 692 -8.74 -6.53 37.71
CA LEU A 692 -7.67 -7.40 38.20
C LEU A 692 -8.05 -8.87 38.01
N LEU A 693 -7.11 -9.71 37.59
CA LEU A 693 -7.34 -11.15 37.45
C LEU A 693 -7.17 -11.86 38.79
N TYR A 694 -8.14 -12.71 39.14
CA TYR A 694 -8.03 -13.54 40.34
C TYR A 694 -6.87 -14.56 40.20
N GLY A 695 -5.83 -14.41 41.03
CA GLY A 695 -4.82 -15.45 41.27
C GLY A 695 -3.60 -15.50 40.34
N CYS A 696 -3.39 -14.54 39.42
CA CYS A 696 -2.38 -14.70 38.35
C CYS A 696 -1.44 -13.51 38.10
N ASP A 697 -1.25 -12.58 39.04
CA ASP A 697 -0.41 -11.41 38.77
C ASP A 697 1.05 -11.62 39.19
N SER A 698 1.97 -11.48 38.22
CA SER A 698 3.40 -11.38 38.47
C SER A 698 3.73 -10.07 39.20
N ALA A 699 4.55 -10.13 40.26
CA ALA A 699 4.89 -8.97 41.11
C ALA A 699 5.56 -7.79 40.38
N ARG A 700 6.05 -7.98 39.15
CA ARG A 700 6.81 -6.99 38.38
C ARG A 700 5.91 -6.01 37.59
N GLU A 701 4.84 -6.50 36.95
CA GLU A 701 3.86 -5.65 36.24
C GLU A 701 3.07 -4.78 37.23
N ARG A 702 2.72 -5.33 38.40
CA ARG A 702 2.13 -4.55 39.51
C ARG A 702 2.97 -3.34 39.89
N LYS A 703 4.31 -3.42 39.84
CA LYS A 703 5.17 -2.34 40.35
C LYS A 703 5.21 -1.12 39.43
N GLN A 704 5.05 -1.29 38.12
CA GLN A 704 5.10 -0.19 37.16
C GLN A 704 3.72 0.45 36.93
N ASP A 705 2.66 -0.37 36.86
CA ASP A 705 1.29 0.12 36.71
C ASP A 705 0.76 0.77 38.01
N ASN A 706 1.16 0.27 39.19
CA ASN A 706 0.79 0.91 40.45
C ASN A 706 1.39 2.31 40.57
N CYS A 707 2.62 2.56 40.11
CA CYS A 707 3.21 3.90 40.20
C CYS A 707 2.39 4.96 39.43
N LEU A 708 1.90 4.63 38.23
CA LEU A 708 1.10 5.56 37.42
C LEU A 708 -0.29 5.79 38.04
N ILE A 709 -0.95 4.72 38.47
CA ILE A 709 -2.28 4.80 39.10
C ILE A 709 -2.19 5.56 40.43
N ASP A 710 -1.20 5.25 41.26
CA ASP A 710 -0.98 5.93 42.54
C ASP A 710 -0.66 7.41 42.34
N GLU A 711 0.07 7.76 41.27
CA GLU A 711 0.31 9.15 40.89
C GLU A 711 -0.98 9.89 40.51
N VAL A 712 -1.85 9.29 39.69
CA VAL A 712 -3.15 9.87 39.31
C VAL A 712 -4.08 9.98 40.51
N ARG A 713 -4.10 8.97 41.38
CA ARG A 713 -4.87 8.98 42.63
C ARG A 713 -4.39 10.08 43.57
N HIS A 714 -3.08 10.19 43.77
CA HIS A 714 -2.48 11.22 44.63
C HIS A 714 -2.82 12.64 44.15
N GLN A 715 -2.89 12.86 42.83
CA GLN A 715 -3.25 14.16 42.27
C GLN A 715 -4.72 14.51 42.44
N ASN A 716 -5.58 13.51 42.56
CA ASN A 716 -7.03 13.68 42.65
C ASN A 716 -7.59 13.40 44.05
N VAL A 717 -6.76 13.34 45.09
CA VAL A 717 -7.21 13.08 46.48
C VAL A 717 -8.24 14.10 46.95
N GLU A 718 -8.09 15.36 46.54
CA GLU A 718 -8.98 16.46 46.90
C GLU A 718 -10.09 16.70 45.84
N ASN A 719 -10.09 15.96 44.74
CA ASN A 719 -11.04 16.13 43.64
C ASN A 719 -12.32 15.33 43.88
N GLN A 720 -13.42 16.02 44.21
CA GLN A 720 -14.72 15.39 44.46
C GLN A 720 -15.33 14.74 43.21
N ASN A 721 -14.84 15.09 42.02
CA ASN A 721 -15.29 14.56 40.75
C ASN A 721 -14.49 13.32 40.29
N PHE A 722 -13.59 12.78 41.11
CA PHE A 722 -12.77 11.61 40.78
C PHE A 722 -13.15 10.39 41.63
N VAL A 723 -13.47 9.28 40.96
CA VAL A 723 -13.84 8.00 41.60
C VAL A 723 -12.90 6.90 41.11
N TYR A 724 -12.33 6.13 42.03
CA TYR A 724 -11.49 4.98 41.72
C TYR A 724 -12.13 3.68 42.22
N GLN A 725 -12.28 2.69 41.34
CA GLN A 725 -12.89 1.40 41.65
C GLN A 725 -12.00 0.26 41.15
N GLU A 726 -11.83 -0.77 41.98
CA GLU A 726 -11.15 -2.01 41.58
C GLU A 726 -12.16 -3.15 41.50
N GLN A 727 -12.16 -3.89 40.39
CA GLN A 727 -13.00 -5.06 40.19
C GLN A 727 -12.13 -6.28 39.91
N VAL A 728 -12.32 -7.33 40.70
CA VAL A 728 -11.61 -8.59 40.53
C VAL A 728 -12.47 -9.54 39.69
N VAL A 729 -11.94 -9.97 38.55
CA VAL A 729 -12.60 -10.87 37.60
C VAL A 729 -11.88 -12.22 37.54
N LYS A 730 -12.63 -13.30 37.31
CA LYS A 730 -12.08 -14.67 37.24
C LYS A 730 -11.59 -15.05 35.84
N ASP A 731 -12.26 -14.53 34.82
CA ASP A 731 -12.01 -14.83 33.41
C ASP A 731 -12.59 -13.72 32.50
N GLY A 732 -12.39 -13.85 31.18
CA GLY A 732 -12.92 -12.91 30.19
C GLY A 732 -14.45 -12.84 30.15
N VAL A 733 -15.15 -13.91 30.51
CA VAL A 733 -16.63 -13.91 30.61
C VAL A 733 -17.07 -13.03 31.78
N GLY A 734 -16.40 -13.15 32.92
CA GLY A 734 -16.58 -12.24 34.07
C GLY A 734 -16.32 -10.78 33.71
N LEU A 735 -15.27 -10.50 32.92
CA LEU A 735 -15.00 -9.15 32.41
C LEU A 735 -16.16 -8.64 31.54
N ALA A 736 -16.63 -9.42 30.57
CA ALA A 736 -17.74 -9.01 29.70
C ALA A 736 -19.05 -8.77 30.48
N ALA A 737 -19.34 -9.60 31.49
CA ALA A 737 -20.48 -9.40 32.37
C ALA A 737 -20.37 -8.12 33.22
N SER A 738 -19.18 -7.85 33.78
CA SER A 738 -18.90 -6.60 34.49
C SER A 738 -19.02 -5.37 33.59
N LEU A 739 -18.55 -5.45 32.35
CA LEU A 739 -18.70 -4.35 31.39
C LEU A 739 -20.17 -4.08 31.06
N ARG A 740 -20.98 -5.13 30.86
CA ARG A 740 -22.43 -4.99 30.65
C ARG A 740 -23.14 -4.36 31.84
N ALA A 741 -22.66 -4.59 33.07
CA ALA A 741 -23.22 -3.92 34.24
C ALA A 741 -23.00 -2.39 34.27
N LEU A 742 -22.11 -1.86 33.41
CA LEU A 742 -21.83 -0.42 33.28
C LEU A 742 -22.72 0.27 32.23
N GLU A 743 -23.69 -0.44 31.67
CA GLU A 743 -24.64 0.10 30.69
C GLU A 743 -25.36 1.35 31.24
N ASN A 744 -25.46 2.41 30.43
CA ASN A 744 -26.13 3.69 30.72
C ASN A 744 -25.62 4.46 31.97
N CYS A 745 -24.48 4.07 32.53
CA CYS A 745 -23.89 4.73 33.69
C CYS A 745 -23.00 5.92 33.31
N PHE A 746 -22.48 5.94 32.07
CA PHE A 746 -21.49 6.91 31.60
C PHE A 746 -21.88 7.46 30.22
N ASP A 747 -21.39 8.65 29.92
CA ASP A 747 -21.60 9.33 28.63
C ASP A 747 -20.40 9.11 27.68
N LEU A 748 -19.20 8.89 28.25
CA LEU A 748 -17.97 8.54 27.54
C LEU A 748 -17.23 7.40 28.24
N MET A 749 -16.81 6.39 27.49
CA MET A 749 -15.94 5.30 27.96
C MET A 749 -14.62 5.31 27.19
N ILE A 750 -13.49 5.35 27.91
CA ILE A 750 -12.14 5.38 27.34
C ILE A 750 -11.44 4.07 27.67
N VAL A 751 -10.84 3.44 26.66
CA VAL A 751 -10.17 2.14 26.81
C VAL A 751 -8.93 2.06 25.93
N GLY A 752 -7.88 1.37 26.38
CA GLY A 752 -6.75 1.04 25.52
C GLY A 752 -7.13 0.03 24.43
N ARG A 753 -6.44 0.07 23.27
CA ARG A 753 -6.70 -0.86 22.16
C ARG A 753 -6.14 -2.26 22.43
N ASN A 754 -4.87 -2.33 22.84
CA ASN A 754 -4.11 -3.57 22.81
C ASN A 754 -3.67 -4.03 24.21
N HIS A 755 -4.20 -5.17 24.64
CA HIS A 755 -3.95 -5.78 25.94
C HIS A 755 -3.24 -7.13 25.81
N GLN A 756 -2.37 -7.28 24.79
CA GLN A 756 -1.85 -8.55 24.27
C GLN A 756 -1.14 -9.49 25.27
N SER A 757 -0.68 -8.99 26.42
CA SER A 757 -0.08 -9.78 27.49
C SER A 757 -1.07 -10.20 28.58
N SER A 758 -2.28 -9.64 28.61
CA SER A 758 -3.25 -9.89 29.67
C SER A 758 -3.95 -11.24 29.50
N GLN A 759 -3.76 -12.12 30.48
CA GLN A 759 -4.43 -13.44 30.51
C GLN A 759 -5.96 -13.34 30.62
N ILE A 760 -6.49 -12.18 31.05
CA ILE A 760 -7.92 -11.88 31.20
C ILE A 760 -8.67 -11.98 29.86
N LEU A 761 -8.03 -11.61 28.75
CA LEU A 761 -8.69 -11.50 27.44
C LEU A 761 -8.50 -12.73 26.53
N MET A 762 -7.87 -13.81 27.02
CA MET A 762 -7.71 -15.04 26.25
C MET A 762 -9.07 -15.57 25.77
N GLY A 763 -9.20 -15.80 24.46
CA GLY A 763 -10.37 -16.37 23.78
C GLY A 763 -11.47 -15.38 23.37
N LEU A 764 -11.49 -14.16 23.92
CA LEU A 764 -12.40 -13.10 23.45
C LEU A 764 -11.94 -12.49 22.12
N GLY A 765 -10.64 -12.50 21.83
CA GLY A 765 -10.10 -11.95 20.58
C GLY A 765 -10.47 -12.71 19.31
N ALA A 766 -10.90 -13.97 19.40
CA ALA A 766 -11.34 -14.75 18.24
C ALA A 766 -12.72 -14.31 17.70
N TRP A 767 -13.48 -13.57 18.50
CA TRP A 767 -14.84 -13.10 18.21
C TRP A 767 -14.89 -11.62 17.83
N SER A 768 -13.73 -10.98 17.64
CA SER A 768 -13.68 -9.56 17.30
C SER A 768 -13.99 -9.32 15.81
N GLU A 769 -15.02 -8.52 15.53
CA GLU A 769 -15.40 -8.09 14.19
C GLU A 769 -14.58 -6.88 13.70
N CYS A 770 -14.21 -5.99 14.63
CA CYS A 770 -13.55 -4.72 14.32
C CYS A 770 -12.12 -4.67 14.88
N PRO A 771 -11.10 -5.15 14.13
CA PRO A 771 -9.72 -5.25 14.63
C PRO A 771 -9.08 -3.91 14.97
N GLU A 772 -9.60 -2.80 14.45
CA GLU A 772 -9.14 -1.45 14.77
C GLU A 772 -9.50 -1.00 16.21
N LEU A 773 -10.54 -1.56 16.83
CA LEU A 773 -10.97 -1.20 18.21
C LEU A 773 -10.32 -2.07 19.30
N GLY A 774 -9.77 -3.22 18.94
CA GLY A 774 -9.30 -4.20 19.92
C GLY A 774 -10.44 -4.88 20.68
N VAL A 775 -10.13 -5.88 21.52
CA VAL A 775 -11.13 -6.79 22.07
C VAL A 775 -12.18 -6.08 22.94
N VAL A 776 -11.73 -5.22 23.86
CA VAL A 776 -12.63 -4.52 24.78
C VAL A 776 -13.40 -3.42 24.06
N GLY A 777 -12.73 -2.65 23.20
CA GLY A 777 -13.36 -1.61 22.40
C GLY A 777 -14.46 -2.17 21.49
N ASP A 778 -14.26 -3.35 20.91
CA ASP A 778 -15.25 -4.02 20.06
C ASP A 778 -16.47 -4.51 20.86
N ILE A 779 -16.27 -5.02 22.09
CA ILE A 779 -17.40 -5.36 23.00
C ILE A 779 -18.23 -4.12 23.32
N LEU A 780 -17.59 -2.99 23.64
CA LEU A 780 -18.29 -1.74 23.98
C LEU A 780 -18.98 -1.13 22.75
N ALA A 781 -18.39 -1.28 21.57
CA ALA A 781 -18.93 -0.81 20.31
C ALA A 781 -19.97 -1.76 19.69
N ALA A 782 -20.18 -2.96 20.23
CA ALA A 782 -21.16 -3.91 19.73
C ALA A 782 -22.61 -3.36 19.86
N PRO A 783 -23.50 -3.65 18.90
CA PRO A 783 -24.91 -3.27 19.00
C PRO A 783 -25.61 -3.95 20.17
N ASP A 784 -25.21 -5.19 20.50
CA ASP A 784 -25.76 -5.98 21.62
C ASP A 784 -25.42 -5.40 23.01
N PHE A 785 -24.54 -4.40 23.09
CA PHE A 785 -24.11 -3.81 24.36
C PHE A 785 -25.12 -2.78 24.93
N GLY A 786 -26.15 -2.38 24.17
CA GLY A 786 -27.30 -1.57 24.64
C GLY A 786 -27.01 -0.13 25.13
N SER A 787 -25.74 0.20 25.38
CA SER A 787 -25.32 1.49 25.93
C SER A 787 -25.41 2.65 24.94
N THR A 788 -25.87 3.81 25.41
CA THR A 788 -25.86 5.06 24.64
C THR A 788 -24.53 5.83 24.74
N ALA A 789 -23.55 5.32 25.50
CA ALA A 789 -22.26 5.99 25.72
C ALA A 789 -21.39 6.01 24.46
N SER A 790 -20.68 7.12 24.21
CA SER A 790 -19.62 7.15 23.18
C SER A 790 -18.37 6.43 23.69
N VAL A 791 -17.62 5.78 22.78
CA VAL A 791 -16.43 5.00 23.16
C VAL A 791 -15.19 5.56 22.47
N LEU A 792 -14.15 5.88 23.23
CA LEU A 792 -12.84 6.30 22.73
C LEU A 792 -11.81 5.20 22.97
N VAL A 793 -11.39 4.55 21.89
CA VAL A 793 -10.32 3.54 21.94
C VAL A 793 -8.98 4.22 21.67
N VAL A 794 -8.03 4.12 22.61
CA VAL A 794 -6.72 4.78 22.54
C VAL A 794 -5.60 3.76 22.32
N GLN A 795 -4.68 4.07 21.42
CA GLN A 795 -3.44 3.33 21.20
C GLN A 795 -2.24 4.25 21.42
N GLN A 796 -1.28 3.81 22.23
CA GLN A 796 -0.03 4.52 22.42
C GLN A 796 0.85 4.45 21.17
N GLN A 797 1.68 5.48 20.93
CA GLN A 797 2.64 5.51 19.82
C GLN A 797 3.56 4.27 19.84
N ARG A 798 3.62 3.53 18.73
CA ARG A 798 4.53 2.40 18.56
C ARG A 798 5.93 2.86 18.10
N PHE A 799 6.95 2.62 18.91
CA PHE A 799 8.33 2.99 18.57
C PHE A 799 9.01 1.90 17.73
N ARG A 800 9.05 2.06 16.40
CA ARG A 800 9.58 1.07 15.44
C ARG A 800 11.10 0.79 15.53
N GLY A 801 11.79 1.42 16.50
CA GLY A 801 13.24 1.37 16.68
C GLY A 801 13.76 0.47 17.79
N GLU A 802 12.94 0.01 18.74
CA GLU A 802 13.44 -0.72 19.92
C GLU A 802 14.11 -2.06 19.56
N ASN A 803 13.62 -2.79 18.55
CA ASN A 803 14.27 -4.04 18.13
C ASN A 803 15.66 -3.85 17.47
N LYS A 804 16.02 -2.63 17.03
CA LYS A 804 17.34 -2.33 16.42
C LYS A 804 18.25 -1.49 17.31
N LEU A 805 17.69 -0.58 18.11
CA LEU A 805 18.48 0.25 19.04
C LEU A 805 18.87 -0.54 20.30
N MET A 806 18.02 -1.44 20.78
CA MET A 806 18.39 -2.35 21.88
C MET A 806 19.49 -3.32 21.43
N ASN A 807 19.48 -3.75 20.16
CA ASN A 807 20.57 -4.50 19.53
C ASN A 807 21.84 -3.68 19.22
N ARG A 808 21.77 -2.35 19.13
CA ARG A 808 22.94 -1.47 18.92
C ARG A 808 23.54 -0.94 20.22
N MET A 809 22.72 -0.73 21.25
CA MET A 809 23.17 -0.35 22.60
C MET A 809 23.77 -1.54 23.36
N MET A 810 23.60 -2.78 22.88
CA MET A 810 24.33 -3.96 23.36
C MET A 810 25.73 -4.14 22.74
N LYS A 811 26.37 -3.08 22.24
CA LYS A 811 27.82 -3.06 22.00
C LYS A 811 28.52 -2.23 23.08
N PRO A 812 29.53 -2.77 23.79
CA PRO A 812 30.17 -2.07 24.88
C PRO A 812 31.09 -0.96 24.34
N GLY A 813 30.63 0.29 24.42
CA GLY A 813 31.44 1.49 24.29
C GLY A 813 31.68 2.10 25.67
N ARG A 814 32.96 2.23 26.04
CA ARG A 814 33.44 2.81 27.30
C ARG A 814 32.96 4.26 27.43
N ASP A 815 32.30 4.62 28.54
CA ASP A 815 32.85 5.60 29.50
C ASP A 815 31.96 5.82 30.76
N LYS A 816 32.67 5.76 31.88
CA LYS A 816 32.45 6.04 33.32
C LYS A 816 31.25 6.91 33.77
N LEU A 817 30.41 6.37 34.68
CA LEU A 817 30.24 6.86 36.08
C LEU A 817 29.38 5.92 36.98
N HIS A 818 30.03 5.39 38.02
CA HIS A 818 29.70 4.87 39.38
C HIS A 818 28.27 4.74 40.01
N PRO A 819 28.09 3.98 41.14
CA PRO A 819 27.36 2.69 41.17
C PRO A 819 26.15 2.66 42.17
N TYR A 820 25.24 1.68 42.02
CA TYR A 820 24.79 0.76 43.10
C TYR A 820 23.77 -0.27 42.54
N CYS A 821 24.19 -1.54 42.54
CA CYS A 821 23.47 -2.83 42.54
C CYS A 821 22.32 -3.11 41.55
N LEU A 822 22.64 -3.88 40.50
CA LEU A 822 21.72 -4.80 39.80
C LEU A 822 22.34 -6.22 39.76
N PRO A 823 21.52 -7.29 39.80
CA PRO A 823 22.03 -8.67 39.83
C PRO A 823 22.58 -9.10 38.47
N THR A 824 23.57 -9.98 38.53
CA THR A 824 24.32 -10.61 37.45
C THR A 824 23.43 -11.30 36.41
N HIS A 825 23.41 -10.79 35.18
CA HIS A 825 23.03 -11.55 33.98
C HIS A 825 24.28 -11.84 33.15
N ALA A 826 24.49 -13.12 32.86
CA ALA A 826 25.60 -13.63 32.06
C ALA A 826 25.49 -13.15 30.60
N THR A 827 26.59 -12.63 30.07
CA THR A 827 26.76 -12.20 28.68
C THR A 827 26.84 -13.40 27.73
N MET A 828 25.94 -13.50 26.74
CA MET A 828 26.06 -14.46 25.65
C MET A 828 26.98 -13.91 24.54
N SER A 829 28.05 -14.64 24.27
CA SER A 829 28.93 -14.49 23.10
C SER A 829 28.29 -15.13 21.85
N SER A 830 28.59 -14.59 20.67
CA SER A 830 28.15 -15.12 19.38
C SER A 830 28.74 -16.53 19.11
N PRO A 831 27.94 -17.58 18.86
CA PRO A 831 28.49 -18.91 18.63
C PRO A 831 28.86 -19.13 17.15
N SER A 832 30.00 -19.80 16.95
CA SER A 832 30.38 -20.46 15.70
C SER A 832 29.36 -21.56 15.34
N LYS A 833 29.10 -21.79 14.04
CA LYS A 833 28.19 -22.85 13.56
C LYS A 833 28.66 -24.22 14.06
N LYS A 834 28.02 -24.76 15.10
CA LYS A 834 28.26 -26.09 15.66
C LYS A 834 27.11 -27.01 15.25
N TYR A 835 27.41 -28.08 14.52
CA TYR A 835 26.39 -29.08 14.15
C TYR A 835 26.16 -30.05 15.31
N LEU A 836 24.90 -30.24 15.71
CA LEU A 836 24.47 -31.16 16.77
C LEU A 836 24.31 -32.61 16.29
N LYS A 837 24.58 -33.57 17.18
CA LYS A 837 24.18 -34.97 17.08
C LYS A 837 22.85 -35.18 17.83
N ILE A 838 21.77 -35.40 17.10
CA ILE A 838 20.40 -35.48 17.62
C ILE A 838 19.95 -36.94 17.61
N GLY A 839 19.73 -37.52 18.79
CA GLY A 839 19.05 -38.80 18.95
C GLY A 839 17.54 -38.61 19.03
N ILE A 840 16.75 -39.43 18.36
CA ILE A 840 15.28 -39.40 18.41
C ILE A 840 14.76 -40.74 18.95
N ILE A 841 13.94 -40.68 19.99
CA ILE A 841 13.24 -41.84 20.55
C ILE A 841 11.78 -41.76 20.11
N GLY A 842 11.36 -42.74 19.31
CA GLY A 842 10.07 -42.76 18.61
C GLY A 842 10.17 -42.19 17.19
N PHE A 843 10.05 -43.07 16.18
CA PHE A 843 10.25 -42.68 14.76
C PHE A 843 8.94 -42.70 13.95
N GLY A 844 7.88 -42.13 14.52
CA GLY A 844 6.56 -41.99 13.87
C GLY A 844 6.52 -40.92 12.78
N ALA A 845 5.34 -40.68 12.21
CA ALA A 845 5.13 -39.72 11.11
C ALA A 845 5.66 -38.30 11.42
N PHE A 846 5.52 -37.86 12.68
CA PHE A 846 6.02 -36.55 13.10
C PHE A 846 7.54 -36.47 13.21
N ALA A 847 8.18 -37.50 13.77
CA ALA A 847 9.64 -37.60 13.81
C ALA A 847 10.24 -37.61 12.40
N GLN A 848 9.65 -38.40 11.49
CA GLN A 848 10.04 -38.45 10.08
C GLN A 848 9.93 -37.08 9.39
N PHE A 849 8.94 -36.27 9.78
CA PHE A 849 8.77 -34.90 9.30
C PHE A 849 9.88 -33.96 9.80
N LEU A 850 10.22 -34.00 11.09
CA LEU A 850 11.28 -33.16 11.67
C LEU A 850 12.68 -33.49 11.12
N VAL A 851 12.96 -34.78 10.94
CA VAL A 851 14.27 -35.30 10.48
C VAL A 851 14.67 -34.69 9.14
N LYS A 852 13.73 -34.56 8.19
CA LYS A 852 14.02 -34.02 6.86
C LYS A 852 14.65 -32.64 6.93
N THR A 853 14.15 -31.78 7.82
CA THR A 853 14.67 -30.44 8.03
C THR A 853 16.01 -30.46 8.78
N MET A 854 16.12 -31.26 9.85
CA MET A 854 17.36 -31.37 10.63
C MET A 854 18.54 -31.87 9.76
N MET A 855 18.30 -32.86 8.91
CA MET A 855 19.30 -33.38 7.96
C MET A 855 19.66 -32.33 6.89
N ARG A 856 18.67 -31.59 6.37
CA ARG A 856 18.91 -30.50 5.39
C ARG A 856 19.79 -29.39 5.97
N GLN A 857 19.69 -29.12 7.27
CA GLN A 857 20.52 -28.13 7.97
C GLN A 857 21.92 -28.66 8.36
N GLY A 858 22.22 -29.94 8.09
CA GLY A 858 23.54 -30.56 8.32
C GLY A 858 23.72 -31.19 9.70
N HIS A 859 22.65 -31.40 10.48
CA HIS A 859 22.72 -32.12 11.76
C HIS A 859 22.83 -33.63 11.54
N THR A 860 23.51 -34.33 12.44
CA THR A 860 23.57 -35.80 12.42
C THR A 860 22.42 -36.35 13.23
N VAL A 861 21.54 -37.16 12.64
CA VAL A 861 20.37 -37.71 13.32
C VAL A 861 20.51 -39.22 13.51
N ARG A 862 20.16 -39.70 14.71
CA ARG A 862 20.07 -41.12 15.08
C ARG A 862 18.69 -41.40 15.60
N ALA A 863 18.16 -42.60 15.39
CA ALA A 863 16.81 -42.93 15.83
C ALA A 863 16.73 -44.32 16.47
N THR A 864 15.82 -44.47 17.42
CA THR A 864 15.35 -45.75 17.94
C THR A 864 13.84 -45.71 18.11
N SER A 865 13.18 -46.85 17.98
CA SER A 865 11.72 -46.95 18.03
C SER A 865 11.30 -48.39 18.33
N ARG A 866 10.13 -48.57 18.96
CA ARG A 866 9.54 -49.90 19.21
C ARG A 866 9.27 -50.69 17.92
N SER A 867 8.96 -49.98 16.84
CA SER A 867 8.71 -50.55 15.51
C SER A 867 9.98 -50.45 14.67
N ASP A 868 10.25 -51.46 13.85
CA ASP A 868 11.41 -51.46 12.97
C ASP A 868 11.22 -50.48 11.80
N TYR A 869 12.06 -49.45 11.75
CA TYR A 869 12.12 -48.45 10.68
C TYR A 869 13.46 -48.45 9.93
N THR A 870 14.25 -49.53 10.04
CA THR A 870 15.62 -49.61 9.49
C THR A 870 15.70 -49.17 8.02
N ASP A 871 14.81 -49.70 7.15
CA ASP A 871 14.81 -49.36 5.72
C ASP A 871 14.50 -47.88 5.46
N LEU A 872 13.54 -47.31 6.20
CA LEU A 872 13.15 -45.91 6.05
C LEU A 872 14.23 -44.96 6.57
N CYS A 873 14.86 -45.29 7.70
CA CYS A 873 15.98 -44.53 8.23
C CYS A 873 17.17 -44.53 7.27
N ASN A 874 17.48 -45.67 6.65
CA ASN A 874 18.52 -45.78 5.62
C ASN A 874 18.24 -44.88 4.41
N GLN A 875 16.99 -44.79 3.95
CA GLN A 875 16.59 -43.88 2.87
C GLN A 875 16.74 -42.39 3.24
N LEU A 876 16.53 -42.05 4.51
CA LEU A 876 16.63 -40.68 5.02
C LEU A 876 18.05 -40.31 5.50
N GLY A 877 19.00 -41.24 5.45
CA GLY A 877 20.37 -41.05 5.93
C GLY A 877 20.51 -41.02 7.47
N VAL A 878 19.58 -41.64 8.19
CA VAL A 878 19.53 -41.71 9.66
C VAL A 878 20.05 -43.06 10.15
N SER A 879 20.90 -43.06 11.17
CA SER A 879 21.34 -44.32 11.82
C SER A 879 20.27 -44.84 12.77
N PHE A 880 19.72 -46.03 12.51
CA PHE A 880 18.69 -46.67 13.33
C PHE A 880 19.27 -47.74 14.27
N PHE A 881 18.88 -47.71 15.54
CA PHE A 881 19.32 -48.64 16.58
C PHE A 881 18.13 -49.44 17.11
N ARG A 882 18.25 -50.78 17.10
CA ARG A 882 17.23 -51.68 17.64
C ARG A 882 17.30 -51.81 19.16
N ASP A 883 18.50 -51.78 19.73
CA ASP A 883 18.69 -51.75 21.18
C ASP A 883 18.79 -50.30 21.68
N THR A 884 18.00 -49.97 22.69
CA THR A 884 17.99 -48.65 23.33
C THR A 884 19.29 -48.40 24.10
N SER A 885 19.95 -49.46 24.59
CA SER A 885 21.24 -49.37 25.28
C SER A 885 22.33 -48.88 24.32
N GLU A 886 22.46 -49.51 23.15
CA GLU A 886 23.39 -49.09 22.09
C GLU A 886 23.10 -47.65 21.59
N PHE A 887 21.82 -47.28 21.51
CA PHE A 887 21.40 -45.94 21.13
C PHE A 887 21.89 -44.88 22.13
N LEU A 888 21.75 -45.11 23.44
CA LEU A 888 22.20 -44.17 24.47
C LEU A 888 23.73 -44.10 24.56
N GLU A 889 24.44 -45.20 24.24
CA GLU A 889 25.91 -45.23 24.18
C GLU A 889 26.52 -44.47 22.98
N SER A 890 25.69 -44.07 22.00
CA SER A 890 26.12 -43.51 20.71
C SER A 890 26.55 -42.03 20.72
N ASP A 891 26.72 -41.42 21.90
CA ASP A 891 27.20 -40.04 22.09
C ASP A 891 26.30 -39.01 21.38
N ASN A 892 25.10 -38.80 21.94
CA ASN A 892 24.13 -37.80 21.46
C ASN A 892 24.28 -36.50 22.27
N ASP A 893 24.19 -35.34 21.60
CA ASP A 893 24.16 -34.03 22.25
C ASP A 893 22.74 -33.69 22.75
N VAL A 894 21.74 -34.11 21.97
CA VAL A 894 20.32 -33.87 22.23
C VAL A 894 19.56 -35.19 22.04
N ILE A 895 18.66 -35.52 22.96
CA ILE A 895 17.72 -36.64 22.83
C ILE A 895 16.30 -36.08 22.75
N LEU A 896 15.64 -36.29 21.61
CA LEU A 896 14.29 -35.86 21.30
C LEU A 896 13.29 -36.99 21.55
N LEU A 897 12.34 -36.77 22.45
CA LEU A 897 11.24 -37.68 22.76
C LEU A 897 10.07 -37.39 21.81
N SER A 898 9.91 -38.24 20.79
CA SER A 898 8.83 -38.16 19.78
C SER A 898 7.97 -39.42 19.82
N THR A 899 7.42 -39.71 21.00
CA THR A 899 6.55 -40.86 21.27
C THR A 899 5.09 -40.42 21.39
N SER A 900 4.16 -41.38 21.58
CA SER A 900 2.79 -41.04 21.97
C SER A 900 2.77 -40.54 23.42
N ILE A 901 1.92 -39.54 23.71
CA ILE A 901 1.74 -38.99 25.07
C ILE A 901 1.48 -40.12 26.07
N LEU A 902 0.62 -41.08 25.70
CA LEU A 902 0.21 -42.20 26.54
C LEU A 902 1.33 -43.21 26.82
N SER A 903 2.35 -43.28 25.95
CA SER A 903 3.47 -44.22 26.09
C SER A 903 4.72 -43.58 26.70
N LEU A 904 4.69 -42.28 26.98
CA LEU A 904 5.86 -41.54 27.42
C LEU A 904 6.40 -42.05 28.77
N SER A 905 5.54 -42.29 29.77
CA SER A 905 5.99 -42.80 31.08
C SER A 905 6.76 -44.10 30.95
N GLN A 906 6.20 -45.06 30.23
CA GLN A 906 6.83 -46.35 30.01
C GLN A 906 8.19 -46.18 29.33
N VAL A 907 8.25 -45.38 28.26
CA VAL A 907 9.49 -45.18 27.51
C VAL A 907 10.57 -44.54 28.38
N VAL A 908 10.24 -43.49 29.14
CA VAL A 908 11.22 -42.76 29.97
C VAL A 908 11.69 -43.60 31.17
N GLU A 909 10.81 -44.39 31.77
CA GLU A 909 11.13 -45.26 32.91
C GLU A 909 11.97 -46.48 32.50
N GLU A 910 11.83 -46.97 31.27
CA GLU A 910 12.60 -48.10 30.73
C GLU A 910 13.97 -47.68 30.15
N LEU A 911 14.31 -46.39 30.10
CA LEU A 911 15.60 -45.94 29.57
C LEU A 911 16.77 -46.41 30.45
N PRO A 912 17.79 -47.10 29.91
CA PRO A 912 18.99 -47.44 30.64
C PRO A 912 19.89 -46.20 30.82
N LEU A 913 19.47 -45.28 31.70
CA LEU A 913 20.11 -43.98 31.93
C LEU A 913 21.57 -44.11 32.42
N ASN A 914 21.93 -45.26 33.01
CA ASN A 914 23.31 -45.57 33.42
C ASN A 914 24.29 -45.65 32.24
N CYS A 915 23.80 -45.84 31.01
CA CYS A 915 24.61 -45.93 29.79
C CYS A 915 24.95 -44.55 29.18
N LEU A 916 24.41 -43.44 29.74
CA LEU A 916 24.70 -42.09 29.27
C LEU A 916 26.17 -41.72 29.55
N LYS A 917 26.95 -41.51 28.49
CA LYS A 917 28.39 -41.17 28.59
C LYS A 917 28.65 -39.69 28.95
N GLN A 918 27.68 -38.81 28.70
CA GLN A 918 27.82 -37.37 28.90
C GLN A 918 26.49 -36.69 29.31
N PRO A 919 26.55 -35.52 29.97
CA PRO A 919 25.37 -34.69 30.22
C PRO A 919 24.68 -34.33 28.90
N THR A 920 23.45 -34.78 28.73
CA THR A 920 22.70 -34.67 27.47
C THR A 920 21.47 -33.77 27.65
N LEU A 921 21.08 -33.05 26.60
CA LEU A 921 19.84 -32.26 26.58
C LEU A 921 18.66 -33.14 26.16
N PHE A 922 17.71 -33.36 27.06
CA PHE A 922 16.45 -34.01 26.76
C PHE A 922 15.41 -32.99 26.32
N VAL A 923 14.77 -33.29 25.18
CA VAL A 923 13.75 -32.43 24.57
C VAL A 923 12.51 -33.25 24.29
N ASP A 924 11.35 -32.74 24.65
CA ASP A 924 10.08 -33.33 24.25
C ASP A 924 9.41 -32.51 23.14
N VAL A 925 8.64 -33.16 22.26
CA VAL A 925 7.84 -32.52 21.19
C VAL A 925 6.35 -32.87 21.28
N LEU A 926 5.88 -33.27 22.45
CA LEU A 926 4.50 -33.71 22.66
C LEU A 926 3.51 -32.54 22.66
N SER A 927 2.21 -32.81 22.54
CA SER A 927 1.20 -31.75 22.53
C SER A 927 0.72 -31.29 23.92
N VAL A 928 1.21 -31.92 24.99
CA VAL A 928 1.03 -31.51 26.40
C VAL A 928 2.40 -31.29 27.04
N LYS A 929 2.52 -30.40 28.03
CA LYS A 929 3.81 -30.02 28.62
C LYS A 929 3.94 -30.26 30.11
N GLU A 930 2.88 -30.06 30.90
CA GLU A 930 2.98 -30.29 32.35
C GLU A 930 3.36 -31.74 32.65
N TYR A 931 2.73 -32.67 31.94
CA TYR A 931 3.00 -34.11 32.10
C TYR A 931 4.45 -34.52 31.74
N PRO A 932 4.99 -34.25 30.53
CA PRO A 932 6.37 -34.61 30.20
C PRO A 932 7.39 -33.85 31.06
N ARG A 933 7.14 -32.58 31.41
CA ARG A 933 8.01 -31.82 32.33
C ARG A 933 8.17 -32.54 33.66
N ASP A 934 7.05 -32.86 34.30
CA ASP A 934 7.05 -33.45 35.65
C ASP A 934 7.64 -34.87 35.64
N LEU A 935 7.40 -35.63 34.58
CA LEU A 935 7.99 -36.95 34.37
C LEU A 935 9.51 -36.87 34.16
N MET A 936 9.98 -36.01 33.24
CA MET A 936 11.41 -35.84 32.95
C MET A 936 12.18 -35.31 34.16
N LEU A 937 11.61 -34.38 34.92
CA LEU A 937 12.24 -33.87 36.15
C LEU A 937 12.39 -34.95 37.23
N ARG A 938 11.47 -35.93 37.27
CA ARG A 938 11.48 -37.03 38.24
C ARG A 938 12.39 -38.18 37.82
N ALA A 939 12.38 -38.55 36.55
CA ALA A 939 13.05 -39.76 36.05
C ALA A 939 14.50 -39.51 35.57
N LEU A 940 14.80 -38.33 35.03
CA LEU A 940 16.11 -38.05 34.43
C LEU A 940 17.15 -37.62 35.49
N PRO A 941 18.43 -38.02 35.32
CA PRO A 941 19.52 -37.62 36.22
C PRO A 941 19.63 -36.10 36.38
N HIS A 942 20.00 -35.63 37.59
CA HIS A 942 20.03 -34.20 37.91
C HIS A 942 21.00 -33.38 37.05
N ASP A 943 22.02 -34.02 36.49
CA ASP A 943 23.04 -33.47 35.60
C ASP A 943 22.60 -33.32 34.14
N SER A 944 21.49 -33.93 33.74
CA SER A 944 20.90 -33.80 32.40
C SER A 944 20.00 -32.57 32.27
N ASP A 945 20.07 -31.90 31.13
CA ASP A 945 19.25 -30.73 30.81
C ASP A 945 17.88 -31.14 30.26
N VAL A 946 16.85 -30.33 30.51
CA VAL A 946 15.46 -30.57 30.13
C VAL A 946 14.88 -29.32 29.47
N LEU A 947 14.41 -29.47 28.24
CA LEU A 947 13.73 -28.45 27.45
C LEU A 947 12.39 -29.02 26.97
N CYS A 948 11.29 -28.35 27.28
CA CYS A 948 9.99 -28.75 26.77
C CYS A 948 9.66 -27.95 25.51
N THR A 949 9.26 -28.58 24.41
CA THR A 949 8.96 -27.86 23.15
C THR A 949 7.70 -28.37 22.47
N HIS A 950 6.99 -27.52 21.73
CA HIS A 950 5.85 -27.96 20.92
C HIS A 950 5.80 -27.17 19.61
N PRO A 951 6.11 -27.81 18.48
CA PRO A 951 5.74 -27.29 17.17
C PRO A 951 4.20 -27.34 17.07
N MET A 952 3.53 -26.19 16.99
CA MET A 952 2.06 -26.12 16.88
C MET A 952 1.57 -26.46 15.47
N PHE A 953 2.32 -27.30 14.76
CA PHE A 953 2.09 -27.70 13.38
C PHE A 953 2.57 -29.14 13.17
N GLY A 954 1.80 -29.89 12.37
CA GLY A 954 2.13 -31.25 11.96
C GLY A 954 2.63 -31.34 10.51
N PRO A 955 2.78 -32.56 9.98
CA PRO A 955 3.26 -32.81 8.62
C PRO A 955 2.41 -32.16 7.53
N GLU A 956 1.09 -32.03 7.74
CA GLU A 956 0.17 -31.37 6.79
C GLU A 956 0.30 -29.85 6.80
N SER A 957 0.27 -29.23 7.99
CA SER A 957 0.32 -27.78 8.13
C SER A 957 1.69 -27.20 7.80
N GLY A 958 2.77 -27.97 7.97
CA GLY A 958 4.15 -27.57 7.68
C GLY A 958 4.72 -28.10 6.36
N LYS A 959 3.89 -28.65 5.46
CA LYS A 959 4.34 -29.25 4.18
C LYS A 959 5.02 -28.24 3.24
N ASP A 960 4.56 -26.99 3.26
CA ASP A 960 5.04 -25.91 2.37
C ASP A 960 6.13 -25.05 3.02
N GLY A 961 6.66 -25.46 4.19
CA GLY A 961 7.67 -24.73 4.97
C GLY A 961 7.17 -24.33 6.37
N TRP A 962 8.08 -23.85 7.22
CA TRP A 962 7.77 -23.52 8.63
C TRP A 962 7.74 -22.01 8.93
N ASN A 963 7.79 -21.18 7.88
CA ASN A 963 7.78 -19.73 8.02
C ASN A 963 6.45 -19.24 8.61
N ASP A 964 6.52 -18.34 9.59
CA ASP A 964 5.38 -17.80 10.35
C ASP A 964 4.55 -18.82 11.17
N LEU A 965 4.97 -20.10 11.23
CA LEU A 965 4.35 -21.12 12.08
C LEU A 965 4.82 -21.01 13.54
N SER A 966 3.91 -21.24 14.48
CA SER A 966 4.17 -21.13 15.91
C SER A 966 4.98 -22.32 16.45
N PHE A 967 6.07 -22.03 17.17
CA PHE A 967 6.87 -23.01 17.88
C PHE A 967 7.03 -22.58 19.34
N MET A 968 6.53 -23.38 20.27
CA MET A 968 6.58 -23.09 21.70
C MET A 968 7.77 -23.79 22.36
N PHE A 969 8.42 -23.15 23.34
CA PHE A 969 9.40 -23.79 24.21
C PHE A 969 9.39 -23.27 25.65
N ASP A 970 9.79 -24.13 26.59
CA ASP A 970 10.00 -23.83 28.02
C ASP A 970 11.35 -24.40 28.49
N LYS A 971 12.23 -23.54 29.01
CA LYS A 971 13.55 -23.90 29.52
C LYS A 971 13.47 -24.36 30.98
N VAL A 972 13.05 -25.62 31.18
CA VAL A 972 12.78 -26.20 32.50
C VAL A 972 14.05 -26.35 33.34
N ARG A 973 15.10 -26.98 32.79
CA ARG A 973 16.38 -27.22 33.49
C ARG A 973 17.52 -27.15 32.49
N ILE A 974 18.16 -25.99 32.31
CA ILE A 974 19.24 -25.80 31.33
C ILE A 974 20.53 -25.35 32.02
N ARG A 975 21.59 -26.15 31.90
CA ARG A 975 22.96 -25.83 32.33
C ARG A 975 23.81 -25.44 31.12
N ASN A 976 23.65 -26.13 29.99
CA ASN A 976 24.37 -25.86 28.75
C ASN A 976 23.51 -25.02 27.78
N GLU A 977 23.52 -23.70 27.99
CA GLU A 977 22.81 -22.73 27.15
C GLU A 977 23.26 -22.76 25.68
N ALA A 978 24.50 -23.15 25.38
CA ALA A 978 25.00 -23.20 24.01
C ALA A 978 24.31 -24.31 23.20
N THR A 979 24.20 -25.52 23.77
CA THR A 979 23.49 -26.63 23.11
C THR A 979 21.99 -26.33 22.97
N CYS A 980 21.36 -25.80 24.02
CA CYS A 980 19.94 -25.41 24.00
C CYS A 980 19.66 -24.36 22.92
N SER A 981 20.46 -23.28 22.87
CA SER A 981 20.30 -22.21 21.88
C SER A 981 20.51 -22.72 20.45
N THR A 982 21.49 -23.62 20.23
CA THR A 982 21.75 -24.21 18.92
C THR A 982 20.57 -25.09 18.47
N PHE A 983 19.96 -25.85 19.38
CA PHE A 983 18.79 -26.66 19.06
C PHE A 983 17.57 -25.80 18.70
N LEU A 984 17.27 -24.75 19.48
CA LEU A 984 16.18 -23.82 19.18
C LEU A 984 16.39 -23.09 17.84
N GLN A 985 17.65 -22.86 17.46
CA GLN A 985 17.99 -22.21 16.19
C GLN A 985 17.61 -23.04 14.96
N ILE A 986 17.43 -24.36 15.09
CA ILE A 986 16.93 -25.23 14.01
C ILE A 986 15.57 -24.74 13.51
N PHE A 987 14.67 -24.40 14.45
CA PHE A 987 13.33 -23.91 14.14
C PHE A 987 13.32 -22.42 13.80
N ALA A 988 14.11 -21.61 14.51
CA ALA A 988 14.19 -20.16 14.25
C ALA A 988 14.72 -19.84 12.84
N THR A 989 15.65 -20.64 12.32
CA THR A 989 16.24 -20.44 10.98
C THR A 989 15.25 -20.72 9.85
N GLU A 990 14.24 -21.56 10.11
CA GLU A 990 13.15 -21.86 9.17
C GLU A 990 12.02 -20.81 9.20
N GLY A 991 12.16 -19.76 10.02
CA GLY A 991 11.21 -18.65 10.10
C GLY A 991 10.04 -18.89 11.07
N CYS A 992 10.16 -19.86 11.98
CA CYS A 992 9.13 -20.08 13.00
C CYS A 992 8.99 -18.89 13.95
N LYS A 993 7.75 -18.62 14.39
CA LYS A 993 7.45 -17.73 15.51
C LYS A 993 7.77 -18.44 16.81
N MET A 994 8.96 -18.16 17.34
CA MET A 994 9.45 -18.71 18.60
C MET A 994 8.70 -18.09 19.79
N MET A 995 7.99 -18.90 20.56
CA MET A 995 7.16 -18.49 21.70
C MET A 995 7.69 -19.13 22.98
N GLU A 996 8.36 -18.34 23.82
CA GLU A 996 8.78 -18.78 25.15
C GLU A 996 7.63 -18.61 26.14
N MET A 997 7.17 -19.70 26.75
CA MET A 997 6.09 -19.66 27.76
C MET A 997 6.17 -20.88 28.68
N SER A 998 5.55 -20.77 29.85
CA SER A 998 5.54 -21.88 30.82
C SER A 998 4.72 -23.08 30.32
N CYS A 999 5.12 -24.29 30.73
CA CYS A 999 4.39 -25.52 30.42
C CYS A 999 2.91 -25.48 30.85
N GLU A 1000 2.60 -24.83 31.98
CA GLU A 1000 1.21 -24.69 32.47
C GLU A 1000 0.39 -23.76 31.58
N GLU A 1001 0.96 -22.61 31.20
CA GLU A 1001 0.30 -21.66 30.32
C GLU A 1001 0.04 -22.25 28.93
N HIS A 1002 1.01 -23.00 28.40
CA HIS A 1002 0.83 -23.74 27.16
C HIS A 1002 -0.34 -24.73 27.24
N ASP A 1003 -0.40 -25.57 28.28
CA ASP A 1003 -1.44 -26.59 28.36
C ASP A 1003 -2.84 -25.96 28.52
N LYS A 1004 -2.94 -24.86 29.27
CA LYS A 1004 -4.17 -24.07 29.37
C LYS A 1004 -4.62 -23.51 28.01
N LEU A 1005 -3.69 -22.99 27.21
CA LEU A 1005 -3.96 -22.47 25.86
C LEU A 1005 -4.27 -23.58 24.85
N SER A 1006 -3.54 -24.69 24.89
CA SER A 1006 -3.74 -25.86 24.03
C SER A 1006 -5.10 -26.50 24.28
N ALA A 1007 -5.58 -26.55 25.53
CA ALA A 1007 -6.94 -27.02 25.85
C ALA A 1007 -8.03 -26.19 25.14
N ARG A 1008 -7.85 -24.86 25.05
CA ARG A 1008 -8.82 -23.94 24.44
C ARG A 1008 -8.74 -23.88 22.92
N SER A 1009 -7.61 -24.28 22.35
CA SER A 1009 -7.35 -24.19 20.91
C SER A 1009 -7.31 -25.59 20.29
N GLN A 1010 -6.22 -26.33 20.50
CA GLN A 1010 -5.98 -27.64 19.92
C GLN A 1010 -7.02 -28.68 20.35
N PHE A 1011 -7.23 -28.88 21.66
CA PHE A 1011 -8.18 -29.89 22.16
C PHE A 1011 -9.62 -29.61 21.72
N LEU A 1012 -10.05 -28.33 21.79
CA LEU A 1012 -11.38 -27.92 21.32
C LEU A 1012 -11.55 -28.15 19.81
N THR A 1013 -10.54 -27.81 19.00
CA THR A 1013 -10.56 -28.03 17.55
C THR A 1013 -10.70 -29.52 17.22
N HIS A 1014 -9.94 -30.39 17.89
CA HIS A 1014 -10.07 -31.83 17.73
C HIS A 1014 -11.45 -32.34 18.16
N THR A 1015 -12.01 -31.82 19.25
CA THR A 1015 -13.33 -32.22 19.74
C THR A 1015 -14.40 -31.89 18.69
N ILE A 1016 -14.43 -30.66 18.20
CA ILE A 1016 -15.40 -30.22 17.17
C ILE A 1016 -15.22 -31.02 15.88
N GLY A 1017 -13.98 -31.17 15.40
CA GLY A 1017 -13.70 -31.92 14.19
C GLY A 1017 -14.13 -33.39 14.27
N ARG A 1018 -13.96 -34.04 15.43
CA ARG A 1018 -14.44 -35.41 15.67
C ARG A 1018 -15.96 -35.49 15.82
N VAL A 1019 -16.62 -34.50 16.43
CA VAL A 1019 -18.09 -34.42 16.46
C VAL A 1019 -18.65 -34.29 15.04
N LEU A 1020 -18.03 -33.46 14.20
CA LEU A 1020 -18.40 -33.34 12.78
C LEU A 1020 -18.15 -34.64 12.00
N ALA A 1021 -17.12 -35.41 12.37
CA ALA A 1021 -16.87 -36.72 11.81
C ALA A 1021 -17.97 -37.72 12.19
N GLU A 1022 -18.37 -37.75 13.47
CA GLU A 1022 -19.44 -38.60 14.01
C GLU A 1022 -20.81 -38.24 13.42
N MET A 1023 -21.05 -36.95 13.12
CA MET A 1023 -22.24 -36.48 12.40
C MET A 1023 -22.23 -36.82 10.90
N GLU A 1024 -21.20 -37.48 10.39
CA GLU A 1024 -21.05 -37.86 8.98
C GLU A 1024 -21.19 -36.68 8.00
N VAL A 1025 -20.70 -35.49 8.37
CA VAL A 1025 -20.83 -34.27 7.54
C VAL A 1025 -20.03 -34.39 6.23
N GLU A 1026 -20.69 -34.25 5.08
CA GLU A 1026 -20.08 -34.30 3.73
C GLU A 1026 -20.21 -32.96 2.97
N PRO A 1027 -19.29 -32.66 2.03
CA PRO A 1027 -19.39 -31.48 1.17
C PRO A 1027 -20.63 -31.54 0.26
N THR A 1028 -21.30 -30.40 0.06
CA THR A 1028 -22.48 -30.27 -0.81
C THR A 1028 -22.30 -29.20 -1.89
N PRO A 1029 -23.10 -29.21 -2.99
CA PRO A 1029 -22.99 -28.22 -4.05
C PRO A 1029 -23.32 -26.78 -3.63
N ILE A 1030 -24.02 -26.62 -2.50
CA ILE A 1030 -24.50 -25.33 -1.98
C ILE A 1030 -23.67 -24.83 -0.79
N ASP A 1031 -22.50 -25.44 -0.54
CA ASP A 1031 -21.67 -25.13 0.62
C ASP A 1031 -21.29 -23.65 0.69
N THR A 1032 -21.57 -23.04 1.84
CA THR A 1032 -21.01 -21.73 2.16
C THR A 1032 -19.51 -21.85 2.44
N LYS A 1033 -18.76 -20.75 2.28
CA LYS A 1033 -17.34 -20.71 2.66
C LYS A 1033 -17.09 -21.07 4.12
N GLY A 1034 -18.07 -20.83 5.01
CA GLY A 1034 -17.99 -21.23 6.41
C GLY A 1034 -18.05 -22.74 6.58
N PHE A 1035 -18.98 -23.40 5.88
CA PHE A 1035 -19.13 -24.86 5.92
C PHE A 1035 -17.92 -25.58 5.33
N GLN A 1036 -17.35 -25.07 4.23
CA GLN A 1036 -16.10 -25.62 3.66
C GLN A 1036 -14.94 -25.67 4.67
N LYS A 1037 -14.84 -24.66 5.55
CA LYS A 1037 -13.84 -24.66 6.63
C LYS A 1037 -14.15 -25.71 7.71
N LEU A 1038 -15.42 -25.96 8.03
CA LEU A 1038 -15.79 -27.02 8.98
C LEU A 1038 -15.43 -28.40 8.45
N VAL A 1039 -15.68 -28.66 7.16
CA VAL A 1039 -15.23 -29.88 6.48
C VAL A 1039 -13.70 -30.00 6.54
N GLN A 1040 -12.98 -28.92 6.28
CA GLN A 1040 -11.51 -28.91 6.39
C GLN A 1040 -11.03 -29.22 7.82
N VAL A 1041 -11.72 -28.73 8.85
CA VAL A 1041 -11.43 -29.04 10.27
C VAL A 1041 -11.72 -30.51 10.58
N LYS A 1042 -12.84 -31.07 10.10
CA LYS A 1042 -13.16 -32.50 10.21
C LYS A 1042 -12.04 -33.33 9.59
N GLU A 1043 -11.64 -33.04 8.36
CA GLU A 1043 -10.62 -33.81 7.64
C GLU A 1043 -9.25 -33.75 8.31
N SER A 1044 -8.81 -32.57 8.75
CA SER A 1044 -7.48 -32.42 9.38
C SER A 1044 -7.40 -33.16 10.71
N THR A 1045 -8.44 -33.06 11.55
CA THR A 1045 -8.46 -33.67 12.88
C THR A 1045 -8.74 -35.18 12.86
N SER A 1046 -9.40 -35.69 11.82
CA SER A 1046 -9.70 -37.13 11.67
C SER A 1046 -8.50 -37.93 11.17
N ARG A 1047 -7.55 -37.30 10.48
CA ARG A 1047 -6.28 -37.94 10.08
C ARG A 1047 -5.35 -38.18 11.27
N ASP A 1048 -5.48 -37.39 12.33
CA ASP A 1048 -4.72 -37.58 13.56
C ASP A 1048 -5.26 -38.77 14.38
N SER A 1049 -4.34 -39.49 15.05
CA SER A 1049 -4.70 -40.69 15.80
C SER A 1049 -5.63 -40.38 16.98
N PHE A 1050 -6.51 -41.34 17.31
CA PHE A 1050 -7.35 -41.23 18.50
C PHE A 1050 -6.51 -41.23 19.80
N ASP A 1051 -5.36 -41.89 19.78
CA ASP A 1051 -4.37 -41.88 20.87
C ASP A 1051 -3.86 -40.46 21.19
N LEU A 1052 -3.66 -39.62 20.17
CA LEU A 1052 -3.27 -38.22 20.39
C LEU A 1052 -4.41 -37.46 21.08
N PHE A 1053 -5.64 -37.62 20.58
CA PHE A 1053 -6.82 -36.94 21.14
C PHE A 1053 -7.10 -37.36 22.59
N SER A 1054 -7.05 -38.67 22.87
CA SER A 1054 -7.18 -39.20 24.22
C SER A 1054 -6.02 -38.76 25.13
N GLY A 1055 -4.80 -38.71 24.62
CA GLY A 1055 -3.65 -38.15 25.33
C GLY A 1055 -3.84 -36.69 25.74
N LEU A 1056 -4.37 -35.86 24.83
CA LEU A 1056 -4.74 -34.47 25.13
C LEU A 1056 -5.78 -34.41 26.25
N PHE A 1057 -6.80 -35.27 26.22
CA PHE A 1057 -7.85 -35.29 27.25
C PHE A 1057 -7.35 -35.76 28.62
N VAL A 1058 -6.54 -36.82 28.66
CA VAL A 1058 -6.09 -37.47 29.88
C VAL A 1058 -5.02 -36.65 30.59
N HIS A 1059 -4.05 -36.12 29.84
CA HIS A 1059 -2.85 -35.49 30.41
C HIS A 1059 -2.90 -33.96 30.46
N ASN A 1060 -3.93 -33.32 29.86
CA ASN A 1060 -4.17 -31.90 30.05
C ASN A 1060 -5.32 -31.69 31.04
N ARG A 1061 -5.01 -31.23 32.27
CA ARG A 1061 -6.00 -31.02 33.32
C ARG A 1061 -7.09 -30.01 32.94
N PHE A 1062 -6.83 -29.10 32.00
CA PHE A 1062 -7.79 -28.09 31.54
C PHE A 1062 -8.77 -28.64 30.49
N ALA A 1063 -8.46 -29.77 29.83
CA ALA A 1063 -9.29 -30.34 28.76
C ALA A 1063 -10.70 -30.74 29.26
N LYS A 1064 -10.80 -31.33 30.45
CA LYS A 1064 -12.10 -31.69 31.07
C LYS A 1064 -13.02 -30.48 31.25
N GLN A 1065 -12.46 -29.37 31.72
CA GLN A 1065 -13.23 -28.14 31.90
C GLN A 1065 -13.66 -27.56 30.55
N GLN A 1066 -12.81 -27.61 29.53
CA GLN A 1066 -13.16 -27.12 28.19
C GLN A 1066 -14.25 -27.95 27.53
N LEU A 1067 -14.25 -29.28 27.70
CA LEU A 1067 -15.32 -30.14 27.20
C LEU A 1067 -16.66 -29.79 27.86
N ARG A 1068 -16.68 -29.61 29.19
CA ARG A 1068 -17.88 -29.21 29.92
C ARG A 1068 -18.38 -27.82 29.51
N ASN A 1069 -17.48 -26.88 29.22
CA ASN A 1069 -17.84 -25.56 28.72
C ASN A 1069 -18.52 -25.66 27.34
N LEU A 1070 -18.03 -26.54 26.46
CA LEU A 1070 -18.62 -26.78 25.14
C LEU A 1070 -20.03 -27.37 25.26
N GLU A 1071 -20.23 -28.36 26.13
CA GLU A 1071 -21.54 -28.96 26.41
C GLU A 1071 -22.55 -27.91 26.88
N LEU A 1072 -22.18 -27.10 27.89
CA LEU A 1072 -23.04 -26.03 28.43
C LEU A 1072 -23.38 -24.96 27.38
N ALA A 1073 -22.42 -24.61 26.52
CA ALA A 1073 -22.67 -23.65 25.44
C ALA A 1073 -23.64 -24.21 24.40
N PHE A 1074 -23.50 -25.49 24.04
CA PHE A 1074 -24.40 -26.16 23.10
C PHE A 1074 -25.83 -26.23 23.65
N ASP A 1075 -26.00 -26.60 24.92
CA ASP A 1075 -27.30 -26.64 25.58
C ASP A 1075 -27.94 -25.25 25.70
N SER A 1076 -27.15 -24.22 26.03
CA SER A 1076 -27.62 -22.83 26.11
C SER A 1076 -28.17 -22.33 24.76
N ILE A 1077 -27.45 -22.58 23.66
CA ILE A 1077 -27.90 -22.22 22.30
C ILE A 1077 -29.17 -22.98 21.94
N LYS A 1078 -29.23 -24.29 22.23
CA LYS A 1078 -30.42 -25.10 22.01
C LYS A 1078 -31.65 -24.52 22.75
N GLN A 1079 -31.48 -24.12 24.01
CA GLN A 1079 -32.56 -23.51 24.80
C GLN A 1079 -33.01 -22.17 24.22
N GLN A 1080 -32.09 -21.32 23.75
CA GLN A 1080 -32.44 -20.05 23.12
C GLN A 1080 -33.26 -20.26 21.84
N LEU A 1081 -32.91 -21.24 21.02
CA LEU A 1081 -33.64 -21.57 19.80
C LEU A 1081 -35.04 -22.11 20.09
N VAL A 1082 -35.17 -23.02 21.06
CA VAL A 1082 -36.47 -23.55 21.48
C VAL A 1082 -37.37 -22.44 22.02
N LYS A 1083 -36.84 -21.61 22.93
CA LYS A 1083 -37.59 -20.47 23.49
C LYS A 1083 -38.04 -19.50 22.39
N ARG A 1084 -37.18 -19.19 21.43
CA ARG A 1084 -37.52 -18.30 20.32
C ARG A 1084 -38.59 -18.89 19.42
N ASN A 1085 -38.58 -20.20 19.21
CA ASN A 1085 -39.63 -20.88 18.45
C ASN A 1085 -40.97 -20.86 19.20
N GLU A 1086 -40.96 -21.10 20.52
CA GLU A 1086 -42.16 -20.99 21.37
C GLU A 1086 -42.75 -19.57 21.36
N GLU A 1087 -41.90 -18.53 21.39
CA GLU A 1087 -42.33 -17.13 21.28
C GLU A 1087 -42.98 -16.83 19.92
N LEU A 1088 -42.47 -17.42 18.83
CA LEU A 1088 -43.01 -17.24 17.47
C LEU A 1088 -44.28 -18.06 17.23
N GLU A 1089 -44.44 -19.21 17.88
CA GLU A 1089 -45.67 -20.01 17.81
C GLU A 1089 -46.82 -19.41 18.65
N GLN A 1090 -46.50 -18.56 19.63
CA GLN A 1090 -47.49 -17.84 20.45
C GLN A 1090 -47.92 -16.49 19.87
N SER A 1091 -47.21 -15.97 18.86
CA SER A 1091 -47.54 -14.74 18.11
C SER A 1091 -48.28 -15.04 16.82
#